data_AF-A0A522BIG2-F1
#
_entry.id   AF-A0A522BIG2-F1
#
_cell.length_a   1.000
_cell.length_b   1.000
_cell.length_c   1.000
_cell.angle_alpha   90.00
_cell.angle_beta   90.00
_cell.angle_gamma   90.00
#
_symmetry.space_group_name_H-M   'P 1'
#
loop_
_entity.id
_entity.type
_entity.pdbx_description
1 polymer ?
#
loop_
_entity_poly.entity_id
_entity_poly.type
_entity_poly.pdbx_seq_one_letter_code
_entity_poly.pdbx_strand_id
1 'polypeptide(L)'
;MHPRLVVAAVACLLLAPASPALAAPVERDFPGPAGSPLREFTPNDPAFDCSEPDDEDGPGNGGTVESCGTVWDAQSQIWGFAPSSTRLTTLHKDPLGPRVGQPQRSGISADAAWKTTAGRPDVPIAILDTGIQWGSEELRLQIALNAGELPAVPDLDGNGVVSVGDFAGLVAPARGPNGDRTKVDAQDILLRYSDGIDDDGNGYVDDIAGWDFFDGDNDAFDASSYSSAGNHGTGRANDAARRGHDSAGKVGVCPRCTIIPVRVWDTFVVSGDHYAMGAAYSADAGAKVIEVALGALSNSPSAKAATRYAYDKGVVLAVVSSDLNTANHNYPTNYDEPIKVNGTVADTYGLGAAEANEFGLPLTDLGLGAQAPVGTYFRNSNLTQYGSHLHVSAVGDTGSFATGQAAGGFGLVISAGKDRGLDLSPAEVKQIVTLSAEDVLPGDTVGIGVPDLAQEGFDEKFAYGRLDLGAAMTFVQAGKVPPTALFRGPRWWQLVDPDKETSLPIVADSGARTGTHSAVVEAARGIEPSDSEFTTVLTRTGLGDADARALGSVPTRDLAALFPPTTDFSRPPSTSNVNEYAVTLRVRVTDASGNVGEDRRVIWLHSDPDLLPGFPQFMDRGGESSPRLADLDGDAQLDVIVTDSGGRTRVLDRQGRDAPFWNGGTGVLAPVLPEIAAHASAPAYRAGVPLPRGVSLTPAVADLDGDGALEVVVTNSAGRVTVYDRFGRERFVVGVDRSLSAPAVRTEDYHVKSGLFGAASVADVVASMPGLEIVAGGLDGRVYVWGADGTPAPGFPRSVNSKDSAPDARGAELITAPTLAQLDGDAQMEVVIAGSEVVDSTGGTNPPAGATDLATAYRTLVRRIANGTGALGAASLVHALDGDGSPMPGWPVVLDALVPDVLPFVGPAHQLAAGDVDGDGVDEVVLSNTSGEVETYGADGTRRTTHASEVGPTADPRITDRTKVLNLFEYASLGDLEGGGVLSAFKGGLTLGGLTNLVLVGQN
;
A
#
# COMPACT_ATOMS: atom_id res chain seq x y z
N MET A 1 -46.27 12.66 -18.81
CA MET A 1 -47.02 12.29 -20.03
C MET A 1 -46.79 13.35 -21.11
N HIS A 2 -46.11 12.98 -22.19
CA HIS A 2 -45.84 13.77 -23.41
C HIS A 2 -47.10 13.96 -24.27
N PRO A 3 -47.24 14.96 -25.20
CA PRO A 3 -46.42 15.05 -26.43
C PRO A 3 -46.24 16.40 -27.20
N ARG A 4 -45.07 16.52 -27.89
CA ARG A 4 -44.85 16.85 -29.34
C ARG A 4 -44.87 18.31 -29.92
N LEU A 5 -43.69 18.69 -30.45
CA LEU A 5 -43.32 18.98 -31.88
C LEU A 5 -43.20 20.44 -32.46
N VAL A 6 -42.06 20.65 -33.14
CA VAL A 6 -41.74 21.44 -34.38
C VAL A 6 -40.79 22.68 -34.29
N VAL A 7 -39.52 22.43 -34.67
CA VAL A 7 -38.64 23.09 -35.69
C VAL A 7 -38.56 24.63 -35.82
N ALA A 8 -37.34 25.19 -35.67
CA ALA A 8 -36.66 26.00 -36.71
C ALA A 8 -35.22 26.38 -36.32
N ALA A 9 -34.26 26.10 -37.22
CA ALA A 9 -32.86 26.50 -37.16
C ALA A 9 -32.65 27.91 -37.74
N VAL A 10 -31.61 28.64 -37.27
CA VAL A 10 -30.53 29.29 -38.08
C VAL A 10 -29.81 30.40 -37.26
N ALA A 11 -28.50 30.17 -37.06
CA ALA A 11 -27.35 31.08 -36.98
C ALA A 11 -27.28 32.21 -35.91
N CYS A 12 -26.26 32.11 -35.04
CA CYS A 12 -25.14 33.07 -35.00
C CYS A 12 -23.89 32.44 -34.35
N LEU A 13 -22.79 32.53 -35.07
CA LEU A 13 -21.41 32.24 -34.66
C LEU A 13 -20.92 33.24 -33.58
N LEU A 14 -19.83 32.82 -32.91
CA LEU A 14 -18.85 33.58 -32.11
C LEU A 14 -19.01 33.50 -30.58
N LEU A 15 -18.40 32.45 -30.00
CA LEU A 15 -17.41 32.46 -28.92
C LEU A 15 -17.19 31.01 -28.50
N ALA A 16 -16.14 30.38 -29.02
CA ALA A 16 -15.73 29.04 -28.59
C ALA A 16 -14.99 29.17 -27.24
N PRO A 17 -15.36 28.40 -26.19
CA PRO A 17 -14.40 28.07 -25.15
C PRO A 17 -13.34 27.12 -25.73
N ALA A 18 -12.08 27.30 -25.32
CA ALA A 18 -10.99 26.43 -25.73
C ALA A 18 -11.31 24.99 -25.30
N SER A 19 -11.51 24.10 -26.27
CA SER A 19 -11.56 22.67 -26.03
C SER A 19 -10.20 22.21 -25.48
N PRO A 20 -10.15 21.29 -24.49
CA PRO A 20 -8.91 20.63 -24.15
C PRO A 20 -8.32 19.99 -25.41
N ALA A 21 -6.99 20.10 -25.56
CA ALA A 21 -6.29 19.67 -26.75
C ALA A 21 -6.47 18.15 -26.94
N LEU A 22 -7.36 17.78 -27.86
CA LEU A 22 -7.51 16.41 -28.35
C LEU A 22 -6.15 15.92 -28.85
N ALA A 23 -5.62 14.87 -28.22
CA ALA A 23 -4.47 14.14 -28.73
C ALA A 23 -4.77 13.71 -30.17
N ALA A 24 -3.95 14.19 -31.12
CA ALA A 24 -4.07 13.79 -32.52
C ALA A 24 -3.93 12.26 -32.64
N PRO A 25 -4.62 11.62 -33.59
CA PRO A 25 -4.36 10.21 -33.90
C PRO A 25 -2.91 10.09 -34.37
N VAL A 26 -2.04 9.60 -33.50
CA VAL A 26 -0.69 9.17 -33.86
C VAL A 26 -0.86 8.01 -34.85
N GLU A 27 -0.10 7.98 -35.93
CA GLU A 27 -0.04 6.84 -36.86
C GLU A 27 0.57 5.65 -36.09
N ARG A 28 -0.22 4.61 -35.79
CA ARG A 28 0.11 3.58 -34.75
C ARG A 28 0.50 2.20 -35.29
N ASP A 29 0.97 2.08 -36.53
CA ASP A 29 1.74 0.88 -36.92
C ASP A 29 3.14 0.98 -36.26
N PHE A 30 3.65 -0.10 -35.67
CA PHE A 30 5.03 -0.13 -35.12
C PHE A 30 6.03 0.20 -36.25
N PRO A 31 7.02 1.09 -36.08
CA PRO A 31 7.77 1.60 -37.23
C PRO A 31 9.16 0.98 -37.35
N GLY A 32 9.46 0.48 -38.55
CA GLY A 32 10.75 0.68 -39.18
C GLY A 32 11.26 -0.54 -39.95
N PRO A 33 11.97 -0.32 -41.07
CA PRO A 33 12.58 -1.40 -41.86
C PRO A 33 13.49 -2.28 -40.99
N ALA A 34 13.69 -3.53 -41.39
CA ALA A 34 14.63 -4.45 -40.74
C ALA A 34 15.99 -3.75 -40.53
N GLY A 35 16.34 -3.48 -39.26
CA GLY A 35 17.52 -2.70 -38.87
C GLY A 35 17.25 -1.32 -38.24
N SER A 36 15.99 -0.94 -38.00
CA SER A 36 15.66 0.22 -37.16
C SER A 36 16.19 0.02 -35.73
N PRO A 37 16.86 1.01 -35.12
CA PRO A 37 17.28 0.95 -33.71
C PRO A 37 16.11 0.70 -32.75
N LEU A 38 14.88 1.01 -33.15
CA LEU A 38 13.67 0.78 -32.36
C LEU A 38 13.33 -0.70 -32.18
N ARG A 39 13.72 -1.57 -33.13
CA ARG A 39 13.54 -3.03 -33.04
C ARG A 39 14.54 -3.71 -32.09
N GLU A 40 15.62 -3.02 -31.70
CA GLU A 40 16.55 -3.52 -30.66
C GLU A 40 15.89 -3.56 -29.27
N PHE A 41 14.72 -2.97 -29.10
CA PHE A 41 14.07 -2.85 -27.80
C PHE A 41 12.71 -3.56 -27.74
N THR A 42 12.42 -4.40 -28.73
CA THR A 42 11.22 -5.24 -28.77
C THR A 42 11.50 -6.61 -28.16
N PRO A 43 10.46 -7.36 -27.74
CA PRO A 43 10.64 -8.77 -27.40
C PRO A 43 11.28 -9.52 -28.58
N ASN A 44 12.33 -10.30 -28.33
CA ASN A 44 12.92 -11.17 -29.35
C ASN A 44 12.11 -12.47 -29.43
N ASP A 45 11.00 -12.44 -30.15
CA ASP A 45 10.04 -13.53 -30.32
C ASP A 45 9.74 -13.73 -31.82
N PRO A 46 9.94 -14.92 -32.41
CA PRO A 46 9.58 -15.19 -33.81
C PRO A 46 8.10 -14.90 -34.16
N ALA A 47 7.19 -14.87 -33.17
CA ALA A 47 5.80 -14.48 -33.36
C ALA A 47 5.55 -12.96 -33.27
N PHE A 48 6.51 -12.17 -32.76
CA PHE A 48 6.54 -10.71 -32.84
C PHE A 48 6.58 -10.26 -34.32
N ASP A 49 7.47 -10.88 -35.10
CA ASP A 49 7.73 -10.55 -36.51
C ASP A 49 6.51 -10.76 -37.42
N CYS A 50 5.67 -11.77 -37.13
CA CYS A 50 4.52 -12.15 -37.96
C CYS A 50 3.37 -11.12 -37.97
N SER A 51 3.39 -10.12 -37.09
CA SER A 51 2.33 -9.13 -36.92
C SER A 51 2.72 -7.72 -37.35
N GLU A 52 3.96 -7.54 -37.81
CA GLU A 52 4.42 -6.30 -38.38
C GLU A 52 3.93 -6.18 -39.84
N PRO A 53 3.36 -5.03 -40.25
CA PRO A 53 2.90 -4.83 -41.63
C PRO A 53 4.03 -4.92 -42.70
N ASP A 54 5.30 -4.91 -42.30
CA ASP A 54 6.50 -4.88 -43.16
C ASP A 54 7.46 -6.09 -42.99
N ASP A 55 6.94 -7.24 -42.56
CA ASP A 55 7.70 -8.49 -42.37
C ASP A 55 8.52 -8.94 -43.61
N GLU A 56 9.83 -9.15 -43.41
CA GLU A 56 10.74 -9.69 -44.45
C GLU A 56 10.56 -11.19 -44.69
N ASP A 57 9.91 -11.92 -43.77
CA ASP A 57 9.59 -13.36 -43.86
C ASP A 57 8.10 -13.64 -44.16
N GLY A 58 7.34 -12.58 -44.45
CA GLY A 58 5.91 -12.66 -44.70
C GLY A 58 5.55 -13.53 -45.91
N PRO A 59 4.26 -13.84 -46.12
CA PRO A 59 3.79 -14.72 -47.20
C PRO A 59 4.22 -14.28 -48.61
N GLY A 60 4.63 -13.01 -48.78
CA GLY A 60 5.21 -12.46 -50.02
C GLY A 60 6.67 -12.84 -50.29
N ASN A 61 7.42 -13.32 -49.30
CA ASN A 61 8.86 -13.61 -49.37
C ASN A 61 9.22 -15.10 -49.15
N GLY A 62 8.22 -15.97 -48.97
CA GLY A 62 8.40 -17.44 -49.03
C GLY A 62 8.42 -18.18 -47.69
N GLY A 63 8.08 -17.53 -46.58
CA GLY A 63 7.84 -18.17 -45.28
C GLY A 63 6.47 -18.87 -45.19
N THR A 64 6.40 -20.01 -44.52
CA THR A 64 5.15 -20.69 -44.16
C THR A 64 4.81 -20.40 -42.70
N VAL A 65 3.82 -19.54 -42.45
CA VAL A 65 3.40 -19.21 -41.09
C VAL A 65 2.03 -19.84 -40.81
N GLU A 66 2.03 -21.09 -40.32
CA GLU A 66 0.87 -21.68 -39.66
C GLU A 66 1.05 -21.51 -38.14
N SER A 67 0.13 -20.76 -37.51
CA SER A 67 -0.01 -20.46 -36.07
C SER A 67 0.86 -19.33 -35.48
N CYS A 68 0.46 -18.07 -35.72
CA CYS A 68 0.89 -16.96 -34.86
C CYS A 68 0.00 -16.92 -33.61
N GLY A 69 0.44 -17.50 -32.49
CA GLY A 69 0.08 -16.94 -31.18
C GLY A 69 1.03 -15.79 -30.93
N THR A 70 0.56 -14.56 -30.72
CA THR A 70 1.41 -13.37 -30.82
C THR A 70 1.81 -12.83 -29.46
N VAL A 71 2.96 -12.14 -29.35
CA VAL A 71 3.29 -11.38 -28.11
C VAL A 71 2.23 -10.32 -27.79
N TRP A 72 1.42 -9.91 -28.78
CA TRP A 72 0.27 -9.04 -28.60
C TRP A 72 -0.78 -9.66 -27.68
N ASP A 73 -0.88 -10.99 -27.65
CA ASP A 73 -1.72 -11.73 -26.70
C ASP A 73 -0.99 -11.97 -25.36
N ALA A 74 0.34 -12.05 -25.34
CA ALA A 74 1.13 -12.41 -24.14
C ALA A 74 1.55 -11.22 -23.24
N GLN A 75 1.65 -10.00 -23.78
CA GLN A 75 1.92 -8.76 -23.01
C GLN A 75 0.96 -7.62 -23.39
N SER A 76 -0.31 -7.93 -23.63
CA SER A 76 -1.31 -6.96 -24.11
C SER A 76 -1.42 -5.66 -23.27
N GLN A 77 -1.05 -5.72 -22.00
CA GLN A 77 -1.11 -4.61 -21.04
C GLN A 77 -0.16 -3.44 -21.34
N ILE A 78 0.88 -3.61 -22.17
CA ILE A 78 1.79 -2.51 -22.54
C ILE A 78 1.52 -1.91 -23.93
N TRP A 79 0.60 -2.48 -24.71
CA TRP A 79 0.38 -2.11 -26.11
C TRP A 79 -0.69 -1.04 -26.32
N GLY A 80 -0.43 -0.13 -27.26
CA GLY A 80 -1.29 1.00 -27.63
C GLY A 80 -2.37 0.68 -28.67
N PHE A 81 -2.73 -0.60 -28.81
CA PHE A 81 -3.73 -1.11 -29.75
C PHE A 81 -4.37 -2.41 -29.22
N ALA A 82 -5.51 -2.81 -29.80
CA ALA A 82 -6.16 -4.08 -29.44
C ALA A 82 -5.42 -5.29 -30.02
N PRO A 83 -5.25 -6.38 -29.25
CA PRO A 83 -4.88 -7.68 -29.79
C PRO A 83 -5.77 -8.08 -30.98
N SER A 84 -5.19 -8.77 -31.96
CA SER A 84 -5.94 -9.24 -33.15
C SER A 84 -7.16 -10.09 -32.78
N SER A 85 -7.05 -10.84 -31.69
CA SER A 85 -8.09 -11.68 -31.10
C SER A 85 -9.30 -10.89 -30.57
N THR A 86 -9.11 -9.63 -30.16
CA THR A 86 -10.15 -8.81 -29.51
C THR A 86 -10.53 -7.54 -30.29
N ARG A 87 -9.78 -7.16 -31.33
CA ARG A 87 -9.95 -5.92 -32.11
C ARG A 87 -11.36 -5.64 -32.64
N LEU A 88 -12.15 -6.69 -32.88
CA LEU A 88 -13.54 -6.56 -33.36
C LEU A 88 -14.59 -6.60 -32.26
N THR A 89 -14.22 -6.97 -31.04
CA THR A 89 -15.12 -7.14 -29.89
C THR A 89 -14.93 -6.04 -28.85
N THR A 90 -13.71 -5.53 -28.69
CA THR A 90 -13.37 -4.40 -27.82
C THR A 90 -13.42 -3.10 -28.62
N LEU A 91 -14.61 -2.52 -28.77
CA LEU A 91 -14.78 -1.23 -29.43
C LEU A 91 -15.06 -0.13 -28.41
N HIS A 92 -14.59 1.09 -28.68
CA HIS A 92 -15.13 2.27 -28.02
C HIS A 92 -16.61 2.40 -28.42
N LYS A 93 -17.49 2.49 -27.43
CA LYS A 93 -18.95 2.43 -27.62
C LYS A 93 -19.63 3.73 -27.22
N ASP A 94 -18.94 4.66 -26.59
CA ASP A 94 -19.53 5.93 -26.20
C ASP A 94 -19.98 6.74 -27.45
N PRO A 95 -21.29 7.05 -27.61
CA PRO A 95 -21.80 7.72 -28.80
C PRO A 95 -21.25 9.13 -29.03
N LEU A 96 -20.77 9.79 -27.98
CA LEU A 96 -20.20 11.13 -28.02
C LEU A 96 -18.66 11.09 -28.01
N GLY A 97 -18.07 9.94 -27.72
CA GLY A 97 -16.64 9.73 -27.67
C GLY A 97 -15.97 9.92 -29.05
N PRO A 98 -14.77 10.55 -29.09
CA PRO A 98 -14.07 10.82 -30.35
C PRO A 98 -13.60 9.55 -31.07
N ARG A 99 -13.58 8.42 -30.37
CA ARG A 99 -13.10 7.13 -30.88
C ARG A 99 -14.22 6.10 -31.09
N VAL A 100 -15.49 6.50 -31.05
CA VAL A 100 -16.63 5.60 -31.22
C VAL A 100 -16.46 4.68 -32.45
N GLY A 101 -16.63 3.38 -32.24
CA GLY A 101 -16.47 2.33 -33.26
C GLY A 101 -15.02 1.96 -33.58
N GLN A 102 -14.02 2.62 -33.01
CA GLN A 102 -12.62 2.20 -33.12
C GLN A 102 -12.29 1.12 -32.08
N PRO A 103 -11.34 0.21 -32.35
CA PRO A 103 -10.85 -0.74 -31.36
C PRO A 103 -10.28 -0.02 -30.13
N GLN A 104 -10.61 -0.53 -28.94
CA GLN A 104 -10.02 -0.07 -27.69
C GLN A 104 -8.54 -0.48 -27.63
N ARG A 105 -7.74 0.28 -26.91
CA ARG A 105 -6.35 -0.13 -26.61
C ARG A 105 -6.38 -1.14 -25.48
N SER A 106 -5.46 -2.11 -25.48
CA SER A 106 -5.35 -3.08 -24.39
C SER A 106 -4.43 -2.63 -23.27
N GLY A 107 -3.55 -1.65 -23.52
CA GLY A 107 -2.47 -1.29 -22.61
C GLY A 107 -2.09 0.20 -22.59
N ILE A 108 -0.92 0.48 -22.01
CA ILE A 108 -0.44 1.84 -21.72
C ILE A 108 0.28 2.57 -22.87
N SER A 109 0.26 2.00 -24.08
CA SER A 109 0.90 2.55 -25.29
C SER A 109 2.42 2.73 -25.20
N ALA A 110 3.14 1.78 -24.59
CA ALA A 110 4.60 1.79 -24.50
C ALA A 110 5.27 1.67 -25.88
N ASP A 111 4.71 0.87 -26.79
CA ASP A 111 5.12 0.75 -28.19
C ASP A 111 5.19 2.11 -28.90
N ALA A 112 4.20 2.96 -28.67
CA ALA A 112 4.14 4.29 -29.27
C ALA A 112 5.20 5.23 -28.65
N ALA A 113 5.50 5.06 -27.36
CA ALA A 113 6.54 5.82 -26.69
C ALA A 113 7.95 5.44 -27.16
N TRP A 114 8.20 4.15 -27.41
CA TRP A 114 9.50 3.66 -27.89
C TRP A 114 9.92 4.28 -29.21
N LYS A 115 8.96 4.68 -30.07
CA LYS A 115 9.24 5.48 -31.28
C LYS A 115 10.02 6.78 -30.99
N THR A 116 9.97 7.27 -29.76
CA THR A 116 10.71 8.44 -29.28
C THR A 116 11.99 8.04 -28.57
N THR A 117 11.90 7.15 -27.59
CA THR A 117 13.02 6.69 -26.77
C THR A 117 12.65 5.36 -26.11
N ALA A 118 13.61 4.45 -25.98
CA ALA A 118 13.46 3.21 -25.22
C ALA A 118 13.96 3.34 -23.77
N GLY A 119 14.27 4.57 -23.34
CA GLY A 119 14.87 4.86 -22.04
C GLY A 119 16.34 5.23 -22.16
N ARG A 120 16.92 5.59 -21.01
CA ARG A 120 18.34 5.91 -20.88
C ARG A 120 18.92 5.28 -19.62
N PRO A 121 20.18 4.80 -19.67
CA PRO A 121 20.79 4.18 -18.50
C PRO A 121 21.12 5.17 -17.38
N ASP A 122 21.20 6.48 -17.67
CA ASP A 122 21.31 7.56 -16.67
C ASP A 122 19.95 8.00 -16.07
N VAL A 123 18.90 7.20 -16.26
CA VAL A 123 17.58 7.34 -15.63
C VAL A 123 17.34 6.11 -14.74
N PRO A 124 17.94 6.09 -13.54
CA PRO A 124 17.71 5.03 -12.58
C PRO A 124 16.30 5.09 -11.97
N ILE A 125 15.65 3.93 -11.88
CA ILE A 125 14.37 3.71 -11.19
C ILE A 125 14.68 2.93 -9.91
N ALA A 126 14.46 3.54 -8.75
CA ALA A 126 14.58 2.81 -7.49
C ALA A 126 13.33 1.96 -7.25
N ILE A 127 13.54 0.70 -6.89
CA ILE A 127 12.49 -0.27 -6.55
C ILE A 127 12.53 -0.43 -5.04
N LEU A 128 11.59 0.23 -4.33
CA LEU A 128 11.46 0.13 -2.88
C LEU A 128 10.52 -1.03 -2.56
N ASP A 129 11.10 -2.19 -2.28
CA ASP A 129 10.32 -3.43 -2.17
C ASP A 129 11.08 -4.48 -1.32
N THR A 130 10.84 -5.76 -1.57
CA THR A 130 11.46 -6.92 -0.92
C THR A 130 12.91 -7.18 -1.29
N GLY A 131 13.48 -6.39 -2.22
CA GLY A 131 14.81 -6.60 -2.78
C GLY A 131 14.75 -7.16 -4.21
N ILE A 132 15.88 -7.72 -4.67
CA ILE A 132 16.04 -8.22 -6.04
C ILE A 132 16.67 -9.63 -6.06
N GLN A 133 16.25 -10.46 -7.00
CA GLN A 133 16.94 -11.72 -7.32
C GLN A 133 18.11 -11.45 -8.25
N TRP A 134 19.34 -11.54 -7.74
CA TRP A 134 20.57 -11.28 -8.50
C TRP A 134 20.72 -12.17 -9.74
N GLY A 135 20.23 -13.42 -9.67
CA GLY A 135 20.21 -14.36 -10.79
C GLY A 135 19.18 -14.06 -11.89
N SER A 136 18.42 -12.96 -11.81
CA SER A 136 17.48 -12.57 -12.86
C SER A 136 18.22 -12.17 -14.13
N GLU A 137 18.21 -13.04 -15.15
CA GLU A 137 18.95 -12.85 -16.41
C GLU A 137 18.66 -11.49 -17.08
N GLU A 138 17.38 -11.11 -17.14
CA GLU A 138 16.91 -9.93 -17.88
C GLU A 138 17.12 -8.61 -17.10
N LEU A 139 17.39 -8.70 -15.79
CA LEU A 139 17.62 -7.54 -14.90
C LEU A 139 19.08 -7.40 -14.45
N ARG A 140 19.87 -8.48 -14.49
CA ARG A 140 21.28 -8.51 -14.04
C ARG A 140 22.13 -7.36 -14.59
N LEU A 141 21.88 -6.97 -15.84
CA LEU A 141 22.60 -5.89 -16.52
C LEU A 141 21.96 -4.50 -16.35
N GLN A 142 20.78 -4.43 -15.76
CA GLN A 142 20.06 -3.17 -15.52
C GLN A 142 20.35 -2.57 -14.15
N ILE A 143 21.11 -3.25 -13.28
CA ILE A 143 21.43 -2.72 -11.95
C ILE A 143 22.33 -1.49 -12.08
N ALA A 144 21.86 -0.36 -11.54
CA ALA A 144 22.65 0.85 -11.38
C ALA A 144 23.70 0.61 -10.31
N LEU A 145 24.96 0.96 -10.62
CA LEU A 145 26.06 0.84 -9.67
C LEU A 145 26.44 2.20 -9.09
N ASN A 146 26.64 2.27 -7.77
CA ASN A 146 27.21 3.44 -7.12
C ASN A 146 28.71 3.51 -7.44
N ALA A 147 29.05 4.36 -8.41
CA ALA A 147 30.44 4.57 -8.82
C ALA A 147 31.30 5.24 -7.74
N GLY A 148 30.69 5.83 -6.70
CA GLY A 148 31.40 6.40 -5.55
C GLY A 148 32.07 5.34 -4.66
N GLU A 149 31.48 4.15 -4.60
CA GLU A 149 31.93 2.99 -3.81
C GLU A 149 32.79 2.00 -4.62
N LEU A 150 33.12 2.35 -5.88
CA LEU A 150 33.84 1.47 -6.79
C LEU A 150 35.18 2.08 -7.21
N PRO A 151 36.19 1.23 -7.49
CA PRO A 151 37.38 1.72 -8.17
C PRO A 151 36.99 2.29 -9.54
N ALA A 152 37.80 3.21 -10.05
CA ALA A 152 37.56 3.80 -11.36
C ALA A 152 37.59 2.72 -12.47
N VAL A 153 36.40 2.31 -12.92
CA VAL A 153 36.17 1.40 -14.05
C VAL A 153 35.61 2.22 -15.21
N PRO A 154 36.20 2.13 -16.42
CA PRO A 154 35.62 2.78 -17.59
C PRO A 154 34.34 2.05 -18.02
N ASP A 155 33.41 2.77 -18.64
CA ASP A 155 32.32 2.19 -19.42
C ASP A 155 32.93 1.41 -20.61
N LEU A 156 32.96 0.08 -20.50
CA LEU A 156 33.59 -0.86 -21.42
C LEU A 156 32.62 -1.34 -22.49
N ASP A 157 31.32 -1.36 -22.20
CA ASP A 157 30.29 -1.76 -23.16
C ASP A 157 29.74 -0.57 -24.00
N GLY A 158 30.09 0.67 -23.62
CA GLY A 158 29.76 1.89 -24.34
C GLY A 158 28.32 2.35 -24.16
N ASN A 159 27.63 1.90 -23.12
CA ASN A 159 26.23 2.22 -22.87
C ASN A 159 26.01 3.61 -22.23
N GLY A 160 27.08 4.27 -21.78
CA GLY A 160 27.09 5.62 -21.21
C GLY A 160 27.09 5.67 -19.67
N VAL A 161 27.05 4.53 -18.99
CA VAL A 161 27.18 4.40 -17.53
C VAL A 161 28.13 3.26 -17.17
N VAL A 162 28.55 3.20 -15.90
CA VAL A 162 29.22 1.99 -15.37
C VAL A 162 28.14 1.06 -14.84
N SER A 163 28.06 -0.13 -15.42
CA SER A 163 27.03 -1.14 -15.19
C SER A 163 27.66 -2.49 -14.84
N VAL A 164 26.84 -3.46 -14.43
CA VAL A 164 27.30 -4.84 -14.16
C VAL A 164 28.01 -5.45 -15.37
N GLY A 165 27.59 -5.08 -16.59
CA GLY A 165 28.22 -5.55 -17.83
C GLY A 165 29.71 -5.23 -17.94
N ASP A 166 30.13 -4.07 -17.42
CA ASP A 166 31.50 -3.58 -17.49
C ASP A 166 32.48 -4.37 -16.60
N PHE A 167 31.95 -5.17 -15.67
CA PHE A 167 32.75 -6.04 -14.82
C PHE A 167 32.96 -7.44 -15.40
N ALA A 168 32.39 -7.72 -16.57
CA ALA A 168 32.62 -8.97 -17.28
C ALA A 168 34.12 -9.14 -17.61
N GLY A 169 34.76 -10.14 -16.99
CA GLY A 169 36.20 -10.41 -17.13
C GLY A 169 37.10 -9.66 -16.15
N LEU A 170 36.56 -8.70 -15.38
CA LEU A 170 37.22 -8.09 -14.23
C LEU A 170 36.89 -8.84 -12.93
N VAL A 171 35.65 -9.32 -12.84
CA VAL A 171 35.13 -10.14 -11.74
C VAL A 171 34.78 -11.53 -12.28
N ALA A 172 35.06 -12.55 -11.48
CA ALA A 172 34.67 -13.92 -11.80
C ALA A 172 33.24 -14.18 -11.28
N PRO A 173 32.38 -14.89 -12.03
CA PRO A 173 31.05 -15.24 -11.55
C PRO A 173 31.09 -16.20 -10.36
N ALA A 174 29.94 -16.37 -9.69
CA ALA A 174 29.73 -17.31 -8.58
C ALA A 174 30.53 -17.00 -7.31
N ARG A 175 30.79 -15.73 -7.00
CA ARG A 175 31.39 -15.33 -5.72
C ARG A 175 30.39 -15.42 -4.56
N GLY A 176 29.09 -15.34 -4.84
CA GLY A 176 28.02 -15.34 -3.85
C GLY A 176 27.08 -16.55 -3.90
N PRO A 177 26.22 -16.71 -2.87
CA PRO A 177 25.25 -17.79 -2.80
C PRO A 177 24.00 -17.57 -3.66
N ASN A 178 23.68 -16.32 -4.02
CA ASN A 178 22.36 -15.91 -4.52
C ASN A 178 22.37 -15.44 -5.99
N GLY A 179 23.56 -15.24 -6.55
CA GLY A 179 23.78 -14.83 -7.94
C GLY A 179 23.75 -15.94 -8.99
N ASP A 180 23.84 -15.57 -10.26
CA ASP A 180 24.04 -16.50 -11.37
C ASP A 180 25.44 -17.11 -11.29
N ARG A 181 25.53 -18.44 -11.26
CA ARG A 181 26.81 -19.14 -11.11
C ARG A 181 27.71 -19.10 -12.36
N THR A 182 27.21 -18.58 -13.47
CA THR A 182 27.83 -18.63 -14.79
C THR A 182 28.09 -17.26 -15.39
N LYS A 183 27.45 -16.20 -14.87
CA LYS A 183 27.53 -14.83 -15.38
C LYS A 183 27.76 -13.87 -14.21
N VAL A 184 28.49 -12.78 -14.48
CA VAL A 184 28.75 -11.76 -13.46
C VAL A 184 27.46 -11.04 -13.10
N ASP A 185 27.13 -10.95 -11.83
CA ASP A 185 26.02 -10.13 -11.34
C ASP A 185 26.48 -9.08 -10.32
N ALA A 186 25.53 -8.30 -9.80
CA ALA A 186 25.83 -7.27 -8.82
C ALA A 186 26.33 -7.85 -7.49
N GLN A 187 25.89 -9.04 -7.07
CA GLN A 187 26.38 -9.71 -5.87
C GLN A 187 27.87 -10.08 -6.03
N ASP A 188 28.29 -10.52 -7.21
CA ASP A 188 29.70 -10.79 -7.47
C ASP A 188 30.58 -9.54 -7.31
N ILE A 189 30.07 -8.38 -7.72
CA ILE A 189 30.75 -7.08 -7.63
C ILE A 189 30.80 -6.64 -6.16
N LEU A 190 29.68 -6.68 -5.44
CA LEU A 190 29.59 -6.42 -4.01
C LEU A 190 30.65 -7.23 -3.25
N LEU A 191 30.63 -8.55 -3.37
CA LEU A 191 31.57 -9.45 -2.67
C LEU A 191 33.04 -9.28 -3.09
N ARG A 192 33.30 -8.64 -4.24
CA ARG A 192 34.66 -8.35 -4.69
C ARG A 192 35.19 -7.04 -4.12
N TYR A 193 34.34 -6.02 -3.98
CA TYR A 193 34.74 -4.65 -3.78
C TYR A 193 34.34 -4.05 -2.44
N SER A 194 33.43 -4.65 -1.69
CA SER A 194 33.10 -4.19 -0.34
C SER A 194 34.31 -4.32 0.60
N ASP A 195 34.76 -3.20 1.16
CA ASP A 195 35.91 -3.13 2.06
C ASP A 195 35.57 -2.59 3.45
N GLY A 196 34.29 -2.26 3.69
CA GLY A 196 33.75 -1.78 4.95
C GLY A 196 33.88 -0.27 5.14
N ILE A 197 34.15 0.50 4.07
CA ILE A 197 34.29 1.96 4.07
C ILE A 197 33.12 2.56 3.28
N ASP A 198 32.62 3.71 3.74
CA ASP A 198 31.70 4.58 3.00
C ASP A 198 32.59 5.58 2.21
N ASP A 199 32.97 5.21 0.99
CA ASP A 199 33.95 5.92 0.17
C ASP A 199 33.40 7.26 -0.36
N ASP A 200 32.10 7.32 -0.65
CA ASP A 200 31.44 8.53 -1.16
C ASP A 200 30.91 9.47 -0.06
N GLY A 201 30.87 8.98 1.19
CA GLY A 201 30.44 9.74 2.37
C GLY A 201 28.93 10.00 2.41
N ASN A 202 28.13 9.18 1.73
CA ASN A 202 26.67 9.29 1.68
C ASN A 202 26.00 8.76 2.97
N GLY A 203 26.75 8.09 3.84
CA GLY A 203 26.28 7.52 5.10
C GLY A 203 25.94 6.03 5.02
N TYR A 204 26.15 5.36 3.89
CA TYR A 204 25.85 3.95 3.63
C TYR A 204 27.12 3.25 3.16
N VAL A 205 27.60 2.30 3.95
CA VAL A 205 28.90 1.65 3.71
C VAL A 205 28.79 0.68 2.53
N ASP A 206 29.66 0.82 1.52
CA ASP A 206 29.72 -0.06 0.36
C ASP A 206 28.37 -0.23 -0.39
N ASP A 207 27.51 0.79 -0.49
CA ASP A 207 26.20 0.72 -1.15
C ASP A 207 26.27 0.66 -2.69
N ILE A 208 27.14 -0.22 -3.19
CA ILE A 208 27.54 -0.40 -4.59
C ILE A 208 26.36 -0.70 -5.50
N ALA A 209 25.35 -1.46 -5.05
CA ALA A 209 24.26 -1.93 -5.89
C ALA A 209 22.88 -1.76 -5.24
N GLY A 210 22.75 -0.76 -4.35
CA GLY A 210 21.56 -0.52 -3.54
C GLY A 210 21.80 -0.77 -2.06
N TRP A 211 20.71 -0.87 -1.30
CA TRP A 211 20.75 -0.99 0.16
C TRP A 211 19.64 -1.88 0.72
N ASP A 212 19.95 -2.62 1.79
CA ASP A 212 19.01 -3.42 2.58
C ASP A 212 18.78 -2.80 3.97
N PHE A 213 17.61 -2.19 4.16
CA PHE A 213 17.19 -1.64 5.46
C PHE A 213 16.64 -2.69 6.43
N PHE A 214 16.29 -3.88 5.96
CA PHE A 214 15.75 -4.96 6.80
C PHE A 214 16.85 -5.71 7.55
N ASP A 215 17.93 -6.04 6.84
CA ASP A 215 19.09 -6.73 7.41
C ASP A 215 20.23 -5.75 7.75
N GLY A 216 20.18 -4.51 7.24
CA GLY A 216 21.08 -3.42 7.62
C GLY A 216 22.45 -3.51 6.94
N ASP A 217 22.47 -3.93 5.67
CA ASP A 217 23.67 -4.12 4.88
C ASP A 217 23.48 -3.67 3.41
N ASN A 218 24.50 -3.92 2.59
CA ASN A 218 24.56 -3.52 1.19
C ASN A 218 24.10 -4.61 0.20
N ASP A 219 23.57 -5.75 0.67
CA ASP A 219 23.07 -6.83 -0.17
C ASP A 219 21.54 -6.84 -0.18
N ALA A 220 20.95 -6.04 -1.07
CA ALA A 220 19.50 -5.93 -1.26
C ALA A 220 18.85 -7.17 -1.94
N PHE A 221 19.32 -8.37 -1.61
CA PHE A 221 18.79 -9.63 -2.10
C PHE A 221 17.37 -9.89 -1.58
N ASP A 222 16.48 -10.34 -2.46
CA ASP A 222 15.15 -10.78 -2.04
C ASP A 222 15.20 -12.17 -1.37
N ALA A 223 15.29 -12.14 -0.04
CA ALA A 223 15.16 -13.30 0.84
C ALA A 223 13.82 -13.31 1.59
N SER A 224 12.75 -12.80 0.97
CA SER A 224 11.44 -12.69 1.62
C SER A 224 10.97 -14.03 2.18
N SER A 225 10.56 -14.00 3.43
CA SER A 225 10.15 -15.21 4.12
C SER A 225 8.67 -15.55 3.87
N TYR A 226 7.82 -14.61 3.44
CA TYR A 226 6.41 -14.87 3.12
C TYR A 226 6.20 -15.32 1.68
N SER A 227 5.34 -16.34 1.50
CA SER A 227 5.06 -16.90 0.17
C SER A 227 4.46 -15.90 -0.83
N SER A 228 3.65 -14.93 -0.36
CA SER A 228 3.08 -13.87 -1.19
C SER A 228 4.08 -12.75 -1.50
N ALA A 229 5.18 -12.63 -0.74
CA ALA A 229 6.18 -11.57 -0.90
C ALA A 229 7.41 -11.99 -1.72
N GLY A 230 7.70 -13.29 -1.82
CA GLY A 230 8.83 -13.79 -2.59
C GLY A 230 8.81 -13.32 -4.04
N ASN A 231 9.93 -12.73 -4.50
CA ASN A 231 10.11 -12.14 -5.82
C ASN A 231 9.25 -10.91 -6.12
N HIS A 232 8.58 -10.31 -5.13
CA HIS A 232 7.70 -9.17 -5.35
C HIS A 232 8.46 -7.99 -5.97
N GLY A 233 9.57 -7.56 -5.36
CA GLY A 233 10.43 -6.49 -5.90
C GLY A 233 11.07 -6.83 -7.23
N THR A 234 11.45 -8.09 -7.44
CA THR A 234 11.95 -8.57 -8.74
C THR A 234 10.87 -8.48 -9.82
N GLY A 235 9.62 -8.77 -9.49
CA GLY A 235 8.47 -8.58 -10.38
C GLY A 235 8.33 -7.12 -10.79
N ARG A 236 8.30 -6.20 -9.82
CA ARG A 236 8.17 -4.75 -10.08
C ARG A 236 9.33 -4.19 -10.92
N ALA A 237 10.56 -4.63 -10.64
CA ALA A 237 11.73 -4.28 -11.44
C ALA A 237 11.61 -4.77 -12.90
N ASN A 238 11.06 -5.98 -13.11
CA ASN A 238 10.82 -6.51 -14.44
C ASN A 238 9.77 -5.69 -15.19
N ASP A 239 8.66 -5.36 -14.54
CA ASP A 239 7.59 -4.54 -15.13
C ASP A 239 8.14 -3.17 -15.58
N ALA A 240 9.00 -2.57 -14.75
CA ALA A 240 9.57 -1.25 -15.00
C ALA A 240 10.67 -1.24 -16.08
N ALA A 241 11.68 -2.11 -15.99
CA ALA A 241 12.93 -1.94 -16.73
C ALA A 241 13.58 -3.23 -17.26
N ARG A 242 12.86 -4.37 -17.28
CA ARG A 242 13.35 -5.59 -17.94
C ARG A 242 13.89 -5.29 -19.33
N ARG A 243 15.11 -5.77 -19.61
CA ARG A 243 15.76 -5.61 -20.92
C ARG A 243 14.93 -6.29 -22.02
N GLY A 244 14.91 -5.69 -23.21
CA GLY A 244 14.37 -6.33 -24.42
C GLY A 244 15.47 -6.96 -25.28
N HIS A 245 15.06 -7.65 -26.35
CA HIS A 245 15.94 -8.17 -27.40
C HIS A 245 17.10 -9.07 -26.91
N ASP A 246 16.82 -9.94 -25.94
CA ASP A 246 17.76 -10.89 -25.34
C ASP A 246 17.38 -12.36 -25.56
N SER A 247 16.32 -12.62 -26.33
CA SER A 247 15.75 -13.95 -26.61
C SER A 247 14.98 -14.59 -25.44
N ALA A 248 14.62 -13.81 -24.42
CA ALA A 248 13.81 -14.27 -23.28
C ALA A 248 12.29 -14.11 -23.49
N GLY A 249 11.86 -13.43 -24.55
CA GLY A 249 10.47 -13.35 -24.99
C GLY A 249 9.58 -12.35 -24.24
N LYS A 250 10.14 -11.54 -23.33
CA LYS A 250 9.42 -10.48 -22.61
C LYS A 250 10.22 -9.16 -22.62
N VAL A 251 9.55 -8.06 -22.26
CA VAL A 251 10.18 -6.74 -22.14
C VAL A 251 9.49 -5.91 -21.05
N GLY A 252 10.24 -5.03 -20.38
CA GLY A 252 9.71 -4.04 -19.44
C GLY A 252 9.36 -2.73 -20.14
N VAL A 253 8.73 -1.79 -19.44
CA VAL A 253 8.27 -0.53 -20.06
C VAL A 253 9.44 0.38 -20.46
N CYS A 254 10.49 0.48 -19.64
CA CYS A 254 11.72 1.24 -19.93
C CYS A 254 12.94 0.33 -20.08
N PRO A 255 13.10 -0.41 -21.19
CA PRO A 255 14.10 -1.47 -21.34
C PRO A 255 15.57 -0.99 -21.36
N ARG A 256 15.82 0.33 -21.35
CA ARG A 256 17.15 0.94 -21.19
C ARG A 256 17.35 1.71 -19.88
N CYS A 257 16.32 1.81 -19.04
CA CYS A 257 16.47 2.40 -17.71
C CYS A 257 17.22 1.43 -16.80
N THR A 258 17.99 1.96 -15.86
CA THR A 258 18.63 1.15 -14.81
C THR A 258 17.75 1.08 -13.56
N ILE A 259 18.03 0.12 -12.67
CA ILE A 259 17.31 -0.14 -11.42
C ILE A 259 18.24 0.08 -10.22
N ILE A 260 17.75 0.74 -9.17
CA ILE A 260 18.36 0.76 -7.83
C ILE A 260 17.53 -0.14 -6.92
N PRO A 261 17.98 -1.35 -6.60
CA PRO A 261 17.33 -2.21 -5.61
C PRO A 261 17.36 -1.59 -4.21
N VAL A 262 16.21 -1.45 -3.56
CA VAL A 262 16.13 -1.01 -2.16
C VAL A 262 15.23 -1.95 -1.40
N ARG A 263 15.83 -2.83 -0.60
CA ARG A 263 15.08 -3.73 0.27
C ARG A 263 14.67 -2.98 1.52
N VAL A 264 13.39 -2.67 1.65
CA VAL A 264 12.88 -1.88 2.78
C VAL A 264 12.40 -2.75 3.95
N TRP A 265 11.99 -3.98 3.67
CA TRP A 265 11.50 -4.94 4.65
C TRP A 265 11.49 -6.36 4.06
N ASP A 266 11.04 -7.34 4.85
CA ASP A 266 10.84 -8.74 4.45
C ASP A 266 9.58 -8.98 3.59
N THR A 267 8.74 -7.94 3.43
CA THR A 267 7.45 -8.00 2.72
C THR A 267 7.08 -6.60 2.22
N PHE A 268 6.17 -6.52 1.24
CA PHE A 268 5.54 -5.29 0.76
C PHE A 268 4.56 -4.62 1.75
N VAL A 269 4.30 -5.22 2.92
CA VAL A 269 3.59 -4.55 4.04
C VAL A 269 4.61 -4.06 5.07
N VAL A 270 4.83 -2.76 5.12
CA VAL A 270 5.96 -2.13 5.85
C VAL A 270 5.49 -1.13 6.90
N SER A 271 6.35 -0.74 7.84
CA SER A 271 6.09 0.49 8.62
C SER A 271 6.34 1.74 7.77
N GLY A 272 5.65 2.86 8.06
CA GLY A 272 5.93 4.14 7.41
C GLY A 272 7.39 4.60 7.56
N ASP A 273 8.03 4.23 8.67
CA ASP A 273 9.45 4.52 8.93
C ASP A 273 10.40 3.79 7.96
N HIS A 274 10.15 2.53 7.63
CA HIS A 274 10.95 1.78 6.66
C HIS A 274 10.77 2.33 5.23
N TYR A 275 9.55 2.71 4.87
CA TYR A 275 9.31 3.47 3.64
C TYR A 275 10.11 4.78 3.63
N ALA A 276 10.14 5.52 4.75
CA ALA A 276 10.87 6.78 4.85
C ALA A 276 12.37 6.61 4.59
N MET A 277 12.97 5.56 5.17
CA MET A 277 14.38 5.24 4.99
C MET A 277 14.72 4.94 3.53
N GLY A 278 13.93 4.08 2.88
CA GLY A 278 14.10 3.76 1.46
C GLY A 278 13.91 4.97 0.55
N ALA A 279 12.87 5.77 0.77
CA ALA A 279 12.59 6.95 -0.06
C ALA A 279 13.67 8.03 0.05
N ALA A 280 14.19 8.25 1.26
CA ALA A 280 15.29 9.17 1.51
C ALA A 280 16.58 8.71 0.82
N TYR A 281 16.94 7.43 0.99
CA TYR A 281 18.11 6.83 0.36
C TYR A 281 18.04 6.91 -1.16
N SER A 282 16.93 6.46 -1.77
CA SER A 282 16.78 6.47 -3.23
C SER A 282 16.93 7.86 -3.85
N ALA A 283 16.46 8.89 -3.15
CA ALA A 283 16.64 10.28 -3.60
C ALA A 283 18.11 10.74 -3.53
N ASP A 284 18.87 10.26 -2.55
CA ASP A 284 20.30 10.54 -2.41
C ASP A 284 21.17 9.71 -3.36
N ALA A 285 20.78 8.45 -3.62
CA ALA A 285 21.38 7.55 -4.61
C ALA A 285 21.11 7.97 -6.08
N GLY A 286 20.39 9.09 -6.29
CA GLY A 286 20.24 9.70 -7.60
C GLY A 286 19.10 9.17 -8.47
N ALA A 287 18.15 8.41 -7.88
CA ALA A 287 16.95 7.94 -8.55
C ALA A 287 16.21 9.08 -9.29
N LYS A 288 15.60 8.74 -10.42
CA LYS A 288 14.69 9.65 -11.17
C LYS A 288 13.24 9.27 -10.99
N VAL A 289 12.99 8.00 -10.74
CA VAL A 289 11.70 7.47 -10.32
C VAL A 289 11.91 6.60 -9.09
N ILE A 290 11.04 6.73 -8.11
CA ILE A 290 10.88 5.78 -7.02
C ILE A 290 9.57 5.04 -7.26
N GLU A 291 9.68 3.74 -7.50
CA GLU A 291 8.58 2.80 -7.58
C GLU A 291 8.25 2.30 -6.16
N VAL A 292 6.96 2.31 -5.82
CA VAL A 292 6.45 2.03 -4.47
C VAL A 292 5.21 1.17 -4.57
N ALA A 293 5.41 -0.13 -4.76
CA ALA A 293 4.37 -1.16 -4.70
C ALA A 293 4.22 -1.75 -3.29
N LEU A 294 4.13 -0.88 -2.27
CA LEU A 294 4.02 -1.28 -0.87
C LEU A 294 2.85 -0.59 -0.15
N GLY A 295 2.39 -1.21 0.94
CA GLY A 295 1.45 -0.64 1.89
C GLY A 295 2.14 -0.34 3.22
N ALA A 296 1.94 0.86 3.76
CA ALA A 296 2.48 1.25 5.06
C ALA A 296 1.44 1.09 6.17
N LEU A 297 1.82 0.36 7.23
CA LEU A 297 1.05 0.18 8.46
C LEU A 297 0.91 1.46 9.28
N SER A 298 1.66 2.52 8.94
CA SER A 298 1.66 3.77 9.69
C SER A 298 1.97 5.01 8.87
N ASN A 299 1.51 6.18 9.36
CA ASN A 299 1.79 7.49 8.78
C ASN A 299 2.72 8.32 9.68
N SER A 300 4.03 8.13 9.50
CA SER A 300 5.04 8.81 10.32
C SER A 300 5.49 10.17 9.73
N PRO A 301 5.99 11.10 10.57
CA PRO A 301 6.55 12.38 10.11
C PRO A 301 7.74 12.23 9.16
N SER A 302 8.57 11.23 9.43
CA SER A 302 9.70 10.79 8.61
C SER A 302 9.23 10.38 7.23
N ALA A 303 8.18 9.55 7.11
CA ALA A 303 7.61 9.11 5.84
C ALA A 303 7.16 10.30 4.97
N LYS A 304 6.33 11.17 5.54
CA LYS A 304 5.84 12.38 4.84
C LYS A 304 6.98 13.31 4.42
N ALA A 305 7.97 13.52 5.30
CA ALA A 305 9.12 14.37 5.02
C ALA A 305 10.06 13.77 3.97
N ALA A 306 10.27 12.45 3.98
CA ALA A 306 11.09 11.74 3.00
C ALA A 306 10.44 11.77 1.60
N THR A 307 9.12 11.57 1.50
CA THR A 307 8.37 11.77 0.26
C THR A 307 8.56 13.18 -0.30
N ARG A 308 8.43 14.19 0.57
CA ARG A 308 8.63 15.59 0.17
C ARG A 308 10.08 15.87 -0.24
N TYR A 309 11.05 15.32 0.48
CA TYR A 309 12.47 15.44 0.17
C TYR A 309 12.79 14.85 -1.21
N ALA A 310 12.31 13.65 -1.51
CA ALA A 310 12.48 13.01 -2.81
C ALA A 310 11.87 13.86 -3.94
N TYR A 311 10.64 14.35 -3.72
CA TYR A 311 9.98 15.25 -4.66
C TYR A 311 10.77 16.54 -4.90
N ASP A 312 11.23 17.21 -3.84
CA ASP A 312 12.01 18.45 -3.92
C ASP A 312 13.41 18.23 -4.53
N LYS A 313 13.94 17.00 -4.47
CA LYS A 313 15.15 16.55 -5.18
C LYS A 313 14.93 16.24 -6.66
N GLY A 314 13.70 16.36 -7.16
CA GLY A 314 13.36 16.12 -8.56
C GLY A 314 13.04 14.67 -8.89
N VAL A 315 12.68 13.85 -7.90
CA VAL A 315 12.32 12.43 -8.09
C VAL A 315 10.82 12.26 -8.26
N VAL A 316 10.39 11.53 -9.29
CA VAL A 316 8.99 11.14 -9.47
C VAL A 316 8.68 9.95 -8.56
N LEU A 317 7.57 10.00 -7.82
CA LEU A 317 7.12 8.86 -7.02
C LEU A 317 5.91 8.21 -7.68
N ALA A 318 6.06 6.98 -8.16
CA ALA A 318 4.97 6.12 -8.62
C ALA A 318 4.50 5.27 -7.43
N VAL A 319 3.30 5.53 -6.93
CA VAL A 319 2.81 4.89 -5.70
C VAL A 319 1.52 4.13 -5.99
N VAL A 320 1.49 2.90 -5.49
CA VAL A 320 0.35 2.00 -5.60
C VAL A 320 -0.90 2.54 -4.92
N SER A 321 -2.06 2.24 -5.49
CA SER A 321 -3.35 2.47 -4.83
C SER A 321 -3.59 1.50 -3.66
N SER A 322 -2.87 0.38 -3.56
CA SER A 322 -3.08 -0.80 -2.67
C SER A 322 -3.97 -1.86 -3.30
N ASP A 323 -3.87 -3.11 -2.84
CA ASP A 323 -4.61 -4.26 -3.38
C ASP A 323 -5.96 -4.53 -2.67
N LEU A 324 -6.77 -3.48 -2.50
CA LEU A 324 -8.09 -3.55 -1.85
C LEU A 324 -9.16 -2.85 -2.70
N ASN A 325 -10.24 -3.53 -3.08
CA ASN A 325 -11.37 -2.90 -3.81
C ASN A 325 -12.23 -1.98 -2.93
N THR A 326 -11.63 -0.93 -2.39
CA THR A 326 -12.31 0.00 -1.49
C THR A 326 -11.80 1.43 -1.74
N ALA A 327 -12.55 2.41 -1.23
CA ALA A 327 -12.16 3.81 -1.21
C ALA A 327 -11.53 4.25 0.13
N ASN A 328 -11.01 3.31 0.92
CA ASN A 328 -10.33 3.63 2.17
C ASN A 328 -8.96 4.27 1.92
N HIS A 329 -8.31 4.72 2.99
CA HIS A 329 -7.05 5.43 2.91
C HIS A 329 -5.87 4.50 3.15
N ASN A 330 -4.92 4.45 2.21
CA ASN A 330 -3.62 3.81 2.38
C ASN A 330 -2.46 4.83 2.43
N TYR A 331 -1.34 4.45 3.05
CA TYR A 331 -0.09 5.20 3.01
C TYR A 331 1.00 4.35 2.37
N PRO A 332 1.99 4.93 1.65
CA PRO A 332 2.21 6.36 1.40
C PRO A 332 1.31 6.96 0.31
N THR A 333 0.36 6.17 -0.21
CA THR A 333 -0.61 6.55 -1.25
C THR A 333 -1.23 7.92 -1.01
N ASN A 334 -1.51 8.32 0.24
CA ASN A 334 -2.19 9.57 0.55
C ASN A 334 -1.35 10.84 0.74
N TYR A 335 -0.05 10.79 0.47
CA TYR A 335 0.75 12.01 0.37
C TYR A 335 0.42 12.83 -0.88
N ASP A 336 0.82 14.11 -0.88
CA ASP A 336 0.43 15.07 -1.92
C ASP A 336 1.23 14.88 -3.21
N GLU A 337 2.52 14.65 -3.04
CA GLU A 337 3.54 14.62 -4.07
C GLU A 337 3.42 13.46 -5.07
N PRO A 338 3.10 12.22 -4.64
CA PRO A 338 3.13 11.07 -5.55
C PRO A 338 2.11 11.10 -6.68
N ILE A 339 2.40 10.31 -7.72
CA ILE A 339 1.45 9.91 -8.77
C ILE A 339 0.88 8.57 -8.36
N LYS A 340 -0.42 8.56 -8.08
CA LYS A 340 -1.12 7.37 -7.60
C LYS A 340 -1.66 6.55 -8.77
N VAL A 341 -1.41 5.26 -8.75
CA VAL A 341 -1.70 4.33 -9.85
C VAL A 341 -2.63 3.22 -9.38
N ASN A 342 -3.76 3.05 -10.05
CA ASN A 342 -4.64 1.89 -9.87
C ASN A 342 -4.61 0.97 -11.10
N GLY A 343 -5.15 -0.24 -10.93
CA GLY A 343 -5.20 -1.29 -11.96
C GLY A 343 -6.52 -1.33 -12.74
N THR A 344 -6.44 -1.48 -14.06
CA THR A 344 -7.59 -1.85 -14.91
C THR A 344 -7.39 -3.20 -15.58
N VAL A 345 -8.47 -3.95 -15.78
CA VAL A 345 -8.45 -5.28 -16.40
C VAL A 345 -9.51 -5.41 -17.50
N ALA A 346 -9.41 -6.49 -18.27
CA ALA A 346 -10.44 -6.90 -19.23
C ALA A 346 -11.75 -7.30 -18.54
N ASP A 347 -12.88 -7.12 -19.21
CA ASP A 347 -14.20 -7.59 -18.76
C ASP A 347 -14.40 -9.10 -18.77
N THR A 348 -13.36 -9.88 -19.02
CA THR A 348 -13.38 -11.33 -18.87
C THR A 348 -12.40 -11.79 -17.79
N TYR A 349 -11.67 -10.86 -17.15
CA TYR A 349 -10.73 -11.19 -16.09
C TYR A 349 -11.46 -11.91 -14.94
N GLY A 350 -10.91 -13.04 -14.50
CA GLY A 350 -11.53 -13.90 -13.50
C GLY A 350 -12.67 -14.80 -14.00
N LEU A 351 -13.06 -14.79 -15.29
CA LEU A 351 -14.09 -15.69 -15.84
C LEU A 351 -13.56 -17.02 -16.43
N GLY A 352 -12.28 -17.33 -16.24
CA GLY A 352 -11.73 -18.69 -16.39
C GLY A 352 -11.06 -19.08 -17.71
N ALA A 353 -10.94 -18.21 -18.72
CA ALA A 353 -10.37 -18.59 -20.02
C ALA A 353 -8.92 -18.15 -20.29
N ALA A 354 -8.43 -17.06 -19.68
CA ALA A 354 -7.15 -16.45 -20.07
C ALA A 354 -6.17 -16.24 -18.91
N GLU A 355 -6.67 -15.92 -17.72
CA GLU A 355 -5.84 -15.61 -16.55
C GLU A 355 -6.57 -16.17 -15.34
N ALA A 356 -5.89 -17.04 -14.57
CA ALA A 356 -6.39 -17.39 -13.26
C ALA A 356 -6.49 -16.09 -12.45
N ASN A 357 -7.56 -15.91 -11.68
CA ASN A 357 -7.53 -14.86 -10.66
C ASN A 357 -6.39 -15.15 -9.66
N GLU A 358 -6.02 -14.19 -8.82
CA GLU A 358 -4.99 -14.38 -7.79
C GLU A 358 -5.24 -15.62 -6.90
N PHE A 359 -6.51 -16.02 -6.77
CA PHE A 359 -6.94 -17.24 -6.07
C PHE A 359 -6.82 -18.53 -6.88
N GLY A 360 -6.30 -18.50 -8.11
CA GLY A 360 -6.05 -19.69 -8.91
C GLY A 360 -7.30 -20.42 -9.39
N LEU A 361 -8.51 -19.82 -9.34
CA LEU A 361 -9.78 -20.51 -9.62
C LEU A 361 -9.81 -21.03 -11.06
N PRO A 362 -9.78 -22.36 -11.27
CA PRO A 362 -9.99 -22.91 -12.59
C PRO A 362 -11.51 -23.03 -12.80
N LEU A 363 -12.20 -21.88 -12.97
CA LEU A 363 -13.64 -21.86 -13.21
C LEU A 363 -14.00 -22.70 -14.45
N THR A 364 -13.10 -22.80 -15.43
CA THR A 364 -13.18 -23.70 -16.58
C THR A 364 -13.18 -25.18 -16.20
N ASP A 365 -12.37 -25.62 -15.24
CA ASP A 365 -12.35 -27.01 -14.73
C ASP A 365 -13.62 -27.37 -13.95
N LEU A 366 -14.31 -26.36 -13.41
CA LEU A 366 -15.64 -26.50 -12.79
C LEU A 366 -16.80 -26.40 -13.79
N GLY A 367 -16.51 -26.18 -15.09
CA GLY A 367 -17.53 -25.95 -16.12
C GLY A 367 -18.29 -24.62 -15.98
N LEU A 368 -17.74 -23.70 -15.18
CA LEU A 368 -18.29 -22.37 -14.88
C LEU A 368 -17.58 -21.24 -15.65
N GLY A 369 -16.47 -21.55 -16.33
CA GLY A 369 -15.71 -20.55 -17.08
C GLY A 369 -16.44 -20.09 -18.34
N ALA A 370 -16.55 -18.78 -18.54
CA ALA A 370 -17.13 -18.20 -19.74
C ALA A 370 -16.06 -18.08 -20.84
N GLN A 371 -16.28 -18.74 -21.99
CA GLN A 371 -15.54 -18.51 -23.23
C GLN A 371 -16.06 -17.25 -23.95
N ALA A 372 -16.34 -16.20 -23.18
CA ALA A 372 -16.89 -14.98 -23.70
C ALA A 372 -15.75 -14.12 -24.29
N PRO A 373 -15.94 -13.50 -25.46
CA PRO A 373 -14.94 -12.60 -26.00
C PRO A 373 -14.82 -11.37 -25.10
N VAL A 374 -13.60 -10.83 -25.00
CA VAL A 374 -13.36 -9.54 -24.32
C VAL A 374 -14.20 -8.47 -24.99
N GLY A 375 -15.07 -7.81 -24.22
CA GLY A 375 -15.96 -6.75 -24.65
C GLY A 375 -15.43 -5.35 -24.33
N THR A 376 -14.57 -5.22 -23.32
CA THR A 376 -13.87 -3.98 -22.93
C THR A 376 -12.61 -4.27 -22.11
N TYR A 377 -11.63 -3.35 -22.18
CA TYR A 377 -10.45 -3.31 -21.30
C TYR A 377 -10.59 -2.33 -20.12
N PHE A 378 -11.79 -1.79 -19.91
CA PHE A 378 -12.10 -0.84 -18.84
C PHE A 378 -12.99 -1.45 -17.77
N ARG A 379 -12.39 -2.34 -16.97
CA ARG A 379 -12.87 -2.71 -15.64
C ARG A 379 -11.88 -2.21 -14.61
N ASN A 380 -12.36 -1.62 -13.52
CA ASN A 380 -11.50 -1.39 -12.37
C ASN A 380 -11.13 -2.75 -11.77
N SER A 381 -9.85 -2.98 -11.48
CA SER A 381 -9.45 -4.23 -10.86
C SER A 381 -10.05 -4.37 -9.46
N ASN A 382 -10.43 -5.59 -9.07
CA ASN A 382 -10.84 -5.86 -7.69
C ASN A 382 -9.67 -6.01 -6.71
N LEU A 383 -8.42 -5.91 -7.20
CA LEU A 383 -7.21 -5.87 -6.37
C LEU A 383 -6.57 -4.49 -6.49
N THR A 384 -7.38 -3.44 -6.45
CA THR A 384 -6.90 -2.06 -6.49
C THR A 384 -7.84 -1.13 -5.72
N GLN A 385 -7.30 -0.15 -4.98
CA GLN A 385 -8.14 0.91 -4.40
C GLN A 385 -8.59 1.89 -5.47
N TYR A 386 -9.75 2.47 -5.22
CA TYR A 386 -10.36 3.51 -6.02
C TYR A 386 -10.68 4.73 -5.14
N GLY A 387 -11.03 5.87 -5.74
CA GLY A 387 -11.45 7.04 -4.97
C GLY A 387 -10.95 8.36 -5.52
N SER A 388 -11.41 9.43 -4.88
CA SER A 388 -11.19 10.83 -5.29
C SER A 388 -9.73 11.31 -5.44
N HIS A 389 -8.76 10.50 -5.02
CA HIS A 389 -7.35 10.87 -4.93
C HIS A 389 -6.46 10.21 -5.99
N LEU A 390 -7.00 9.35 -6.85
CA LEU A 390 -6.26 8.71 -7.93
C LEU A 390 -5.79 9.72 -8.98
N HIS A 391 -4.75 9.37 -9.75
CA HIS A 391 -4.25 10.23 -10.83
C HIS A 391 -4.36 9.57 -12.20
N VAL A 392 -3.92 8.33 -12.32
CA VAL A 392 -3.92 7.57 -13.58
C VAL A 392 -4.17 6.09 -13.29
N SER A 393 -4.71 5.38 -14.28
CA SER A 393 -4.78 3.93 -14.27
C SER A 393 -3.72 3.31 -15.17
N ALA A 394 -3.23 2.12 -14.82
CA ALA A 394 -2.46 1.27 -15.72
C ALA A 394 -3.10 -0.11 -15.81
N VAL A 395 -2.84 -0.84 -16.89
CA VAL A 395 -3.45 -2.16 -17.07
C VAL A 395 -2.70 -3.16 -16.22
N GLY A 396 -3.40 -3.75 -15.27
CA GLY A 396 -2.83 -4.66 -14.30
C GLY A 396 -3.89 -5.15 -13.35
N ASP A 397 -3.77 -6.43 -12.99
CA ASP A 397 -4.65 -7.07 -12.03
C ASP A 397 -4.39 -6.60 -10.61
N THR A 398 -3.14 -6.44 -10.18
CA THR A 398 -2.79 -5.83 -8.89
C THR A 398 -2.41 -4.36 -9.06
N GLY A 399 -2.64 -3.55 -8.02
CA GLY A 399 -2.09 -2.19 -7.97
C GLY A 399 -0.56 -2.21 -8.09
N SER A 400 0.08 -3.23 -7.53
CA SER A 400 1.54 -3.40 -7.55
C SER A 400 2.07 -3.57 -8.98
N PHE A 401 1.48 -4.47 -9.78
CA PHE A 401 1.85 -4.65 -11.19
C PHE A 401 1.60 -3.39 -12.04
N ALA A 402 0.47 -2.73 -11.82
CA ALA A 402 0.14 -1.45 -12.46
C ALA A 402 1.18 -0.36 -12.15
N THR A 403 1.67 -0.31 -10.91
CA THR A 403 2.66 0.67 -10.44
C THR A 403 4.05 0.42 -11.03
N GLY A 404 4.49 -0.84 -11.12
CA GLY A 404 5.76 -1.21 -11.77
C GLY A 404 5.80 -0.76 -13.24
N GLN A 405 4.72 -1.00 -13.99
CA GLN A 405 4.59 -0.51 -15.37
C GLN A 405 4.60 1.02 -15.46
N ALA A 406 3.85 1.69 -14.58
CA ALA A 406 3.79 3.15 -14.55
C ALA A 406 5.15 3.78 -14.23
N ALA A 407 5.93 3.19 -13.31
CA ALA A 407 7.28 3.66 -12.98
C ALA A 407 8.22 3.61 -14.20
N GLY A 408 8.20 2.50 -14.95
CA GLY A 408 8.92 2.42 -16.23
C GLY A 408 8.42 3.47 -17.24
N GLY A 409 7.11 3.68 -17.32
CA GLY A 409 6.51 4.73 -18.16
C GLY A 409 6.98 6.14 -17.81
N PHE A 410 7.10 6.46 -16.51
CA PHE A 410 7.63 7.75 -16.06
C PHE A 410 9.13 7.88 -16.38
N GLY A 411 9.89 6.79 -16.26
CA GLY A 411 11.28 6.72 -16.73
C GLY A 411 11.43 7.04 -18.23
N LEU A 412 10.52 6.56 -19.08
CA LEU A 412 10.47 6.91 -20.50
C LEU A 412 10.19 8.40 -20.73
N VAL A 413 9.22 8.99 -20.01
CA VAL A 413 8.88 10.42 -20.14
C VAL A 413 10.08 11.29 -19.77
N ILE A 414 10.77 10.97 -18.67
CA ILE A 414 11.99 11.65 -18.23
C ILE A 414 13.10 11.50 -19.27
N SER A 415 13.27 10.28 -19.80
CA SER A 415 14.25 10.00 -20.86
C SER A 415 14.02 10.84 -22.10
N ALA A 416 12.76 10.92 -22.57
CA ALA A 416 12.38 11.74 -23.71
C ALA A 416 12.62 13.23 -23.47
N GLY A 417 12.39 13.70 -22.23
CA GLY A 417 12.74 15.05 -21.80
C GLY A 417 14.23 15.31 -21.96
N LYS A 418 15.07 14.45 -21.38
CA LYS A 418 16.54 14.56 -21.48
C LYS A 418 17.04 14.53 -22.92
N ASP A 419 16.47 13.69 -23.78
CA ASP A 419 16.81 13.62 -25.21
C ASP A 419 16.48 14.93 -25.97
N ARG A 420 15.56 15.73 -25.43
CA ARG A 420 15.23 17.08 -25.92
C ARG A 420 15.91 18.21 -25.13
N GLY A 421 16.81 17.89 -24.19
CA GLY A 421 17.45 18.88 -23.32
C GLY A 421 16.48 19.53 -22.32
N LEU A 422 15.38 18.85 -22.00
CA LEU A 422 14.40 19.26 -20.99
C LEU A 422 14.65 18.46 -19.70
N ASP A 423 14.98 19.16 -18.62
CA ASP A 423 14.99 18.59 -17.28
C ASP A 423 13.56 18.73 -16.70
N LEU A 424 12.78 17.64 -16.77
CA LEU A 424 11.38 17.63 -16.34
C LEU A 424 11.31 17.45 -14.82
N SER A 425 10.61 18.35 -14.13
CA SER A 425 10.33 18.20 -12.71
C SER A 425 9.27 17.13 -12.44
N PRO A 426 9.18 16.58 -11.21
CA PRO A 426 8.16 15.59 -10.86
C PRO A 426 6.72 16.07 -11.08
N ALA A 427 6.44 17.35 -10.78
CA ALA A 427 5.14 17.93 -11.08
C ALA A 427 4.87 17.99 -12.59
N GLU A 428 5.85 18.35 -13.42
CA GLU A 428 5.63 18.38 -14.87
C GLU A 428 5.38 16.98 -15.42
N VAL A 429 6.09 15.94 -14.93
CA VAL A 429 5.81 14.55 -15.29
C VAL A 429 4.38 14.17 -14.88
N LYS A 430 3.97 14.47 -13.64
CA LYS A 430 2.59 14.27 -13.15
C LYS A 430 1.57 14.94 -14.07
N GLN A 431 1.78 16.20 -14.44
CA GLN A 431 0.88 16.91 -15.34
C GLN A 431 0.83 16.27 -16.73
N ILE A 432 1.97 15.90 -17.31
CA ILE A 432 2.04 15.28 -18.64
C ILE A 432 1.24 13.97 -18.64
N VAL A 433 1.50 13.06 -17.70
CA VAL A 433 0.88 11.73 -17.72
C VAL A 433 -0.60 11.75 -17.37
N THR A 434 -1.03 12.69 -16.51
CA THR A 434 -2.45 12.88 -16.17
C THR A 434 -3.21 13.52 -17.34
N LEU A 435 -2.68 14.60 -17.94
CA LEU A 435 -3.38 15.31 -19.03
C LEU A 435 -3.31 14.58 -20.37
N SER A 436 -2.39 13.64 -20.53
CA SER A 436 -2.31 12.77 -21.72
C SER A 436 -3.04 11.44 -21.54
N ALA A 437 -3.64 11.18 -20.38
CA ALA A 437 -4.31 9.92 -20.10
C ALA A 437 -5.49 9.68 -21.05
N GLU A 438 -5.76 8.41 -21.28
CA GLU A 438 -6.94 7.90 -21.96
C GLU A 438 -8.16 7.99 -21.05
N ASP A 439 -8.90 9.07 -21.19
CA ASP A 439 -10.19 9.23 -20.51
C ASP A 439 -11.15 8.06 -20.81
N VAL A 440 -11.83 7.59 -19.78
CA VAL A 440 -12.73 6.42 -19.84
C VAL A 440 -14.17 6.92 -19.84
N LEU A 441 -14.86 6.71 -20.95
CA LEU A 441 -16.23 7.19 -21.11
C LEU A 441 -17.27 6.12 -20.73
N PRO A 442 -18.50 6.50 -20.31
CA PRO A 442 -19.51 5.55 -19.83
C PRO A 442 -19.82 4.42 -20.83
N GLY A 443 -19.82 4.72 -22.14
CA GLY A 443 -20.01 3.68 -23.15
C GLY A 443 -18.87 2.68 -23.22
N ASP A 444 -17.65 3.08 -22.91
CA ASP A 444 -16.45 2.27 -23.11
C ASP A 444 -16.29 1.17 -22.04
N THR A 445 -16.91 1.33 -20.88
CA THR A 445 -16.97 0.29 -19.83
C THR A 445 -18.04 -0.78 -20.09
N VAL A 446 -18.85 -0.64 -21.16
CA VAL A 446 -19.90 -1.60 -21.50
C VAL A 446 -19.29 -2.90 -22.00
N GLY A 447 -19.52 -3.98 -21.26
CA GLY A 447 -19.00 -5.31 -21.54
C GLY A 447 -19.85 -6.38 -20.86
N ILE A 448 -19.21 -7.46 -20.43
CA ILE A 448 -19.80 -8.46 -19.53
C ILE A 448 -19.90 -7.88 -18.12
N GLY A 449 -20.95 -8.25 -17.39
CA GLY A 449 -21.20 -7.79 -16.02
C GLY A 449 -21.81 -6.38 -15.95
N VAL A 450 -21.87 -5.83 -14.74
CA VAL A 450 -22.31 -4.44 -14.52
C VAL A 450 -21.15 -3.52 -14.90
N PRO A 451 -21.38 -2.52 -15.77
CA PRO A 451 -20.36 -1.53 -16.09
C PRO A 451 -19.91 -0.76 -14.85
N ASP A 452 -18.60 -0.57 -14.70
CA ASP A 452 -18.07 0.41 -13.75
C ASP A 452 -18.51 1.81 -14.21
N LEU A 453 -18.87 2.66 -13.24
CA LEU A 453 -19.22 4.04 -13.53
C LEU A 453 -17.97 4.78 -14.00
N ALA A 454 -18.14 5.57 -15.07
CA ALA A 454 -17.11 6.39 -15.66
C ALA A 454 -17.77 7.64 -16.27
N GLN A 455 -17.01 8.71 -16.48
CA GLN A 455 -17.49 9.96 -17.07
C GLN A 455 -16.33 10.74 -17.70
N GLU A 456 -16.65 11.76 -18.51
CA GLU A 456 -15.60 12.63 -19.06
C GLU A 456 -14.80 13.32 -17.94
N GLY A 457 -13.48 13.23 -18.00
CA GLY A 457 -12.55 13.85 -17.07
C GLY A 457 -12.15 12.92 -15.93
N PHE A 458 -12.35 13.36 -14.69
CA PHE A 458 -12.02 12.55 -13.53
C PHE A 458 -13.21 11.71 -13.08
N ASP A 459 -12.96 10.43 -12.82
CA ASP A 459 -13.85 9.54 -12.08
C ASP A 459 -13.06 8.71 -11.04
N GLU A 460 -13.76 8.17 -10.05
CA GLU A 460 -13.13 7.52 -8.91
C GLU A 460 -12.54 6.14 -9.25
N LYS A 461 -12.96 5.51 -10.35
CA LYS A 461 -12.56 4.14 -10.75
C LYS A 461 -11.42 4.12 -11.77
N PHE A 462 -11.32 5.13 -12.60
CA PHE A 462 -10.38 5.24 -13.71
C PHE A 462 -9.52 6.50 -13.63
N ALA A 463 -9.66 7.31 -12.56
CA ALA A 463 -8.92 8.55 -12.36
C ALA A 463 -9.15 9.54 -13.51
N TYR A 464 -8.10 10.17 -14.05
CA TYR A 464 -8.17 10.92 -15.32
C TYR A 464 -8.10 10.02 -16.56
N GLY A 465 -8.02 8.69 -16.35
CA GLY A 465 -7.93 7.71 -17.41
C GLY A 465 -6.72 6.78 -17.32
N ARG A 466 -6.66 5.84 -18.26
CA ARG A 466 -5.53 4.92 -18.42
C ARG A 466 -4.32 5.64 -19.02
N LEU A 467 -3.11 5.37 -18.54
CA LEU A 467 -1.87 5.93 -19.12
C LEU A 467 -1.81 5.73 -20.65
N ASP A 468 -1.50 6.80 -21.39
CA ASP A 468 -1.15 6.75 -22.82
C ASP A 468 0.23 7.39 -23.00
N LEU A 469 1.28 6.55 -22.90
CA LEU A 469 2.67 7.01 -22.99
C LEU A 469 2.99 7.60 -24.37
N GLY A 470 2.36 7.09 -25.43
CA GLY A 470 2.47 7.66 -26.77
C GLY A 470 1.99 9.11 -26.81
N ALA A 471 0.82 9.39 -26.21
CA ALA A 471 0.31 10.76 -26.08
C ALA A 471 1.22 11.62 -25.18
N ALA A 472 1.73 11.08 -24.08
CA ALA A 472 2.68 11.78 -23.20
C ALA A 472 3.93 12.24 -23.98
N MET A 473 4.49 11.39 -24.85
CA MET A 473 5.65 11.76 -25.66
C MET A 473 5.36 12.94 -26.58
N THR A 474 4.12 13.12 -27.07
CA THR A 474 3.79 14.25 -27.95
C THR A 474 3.93 15.60 -27.25
N PHE A 475 3.61 15.69 -25.95
CA PHE A 475 3.79 16.90 -25.14
C PHE A 475 5.28 17.27 -25.06
N VAL A 476 6.11 16.28 -24.71
CA VAL A 476 7.56 16.43 -24.58
C VAL A 476 8.19 16.82 -25.92
N GLN A 477 7.84 16.11 -26.99
CA GLN A 477 8.37 16.37 -28.33
C GLN A 477 7.97 17.74 -28.88
N ALA A 478 6.78 18.24 -28.54
CA ALA A 478 6.33 19.56 -28.95
C ALA A 478 6.90 20.69 -28.09
N GLY A 479 7.59 20.38 -26.99
CA GLY A 479 8.00 21.36 -25.98
C GLY A 479 6.81 22.03 -25.27
N LYS A 480 5.63 21.41 -25.32
CA LYS A 480 4.38 21.90 -24.70
C LYS A 480 4.25 21.32 -23.29
N VAL A 481 5.27 21.51 -22.46
CA VAL A 481 5.27 21.04 -21.07
C VAL A 481 4.23 21.84 -20.29
N PRO A 482 3.21 21.20 -19.67
CA PRO A 482 2.22 21.89 -18.86
C PRO A 482 2.86 22.62 -17.67
N PRO A 483 2.33 23.77 -17.24
CA PRO A 483 2.76 24.37 -15.99
C PRO A 483 2.42 23.46 -14.81
N THR A 484 3.15 23.61 -13.70
CA THR A 484 2.94 22.79 -12.50
C THR A 484 1.75 23.29 -11.69
N ALA A 485 1.00 22.34 -11.14
CA ALA A 485 -0.07 22.55 -10.18
C ALA A 485 -0.01 21.42 -9.14
N LEU A 486 0.06 21.76 -7.85
CA LEU A 486 0.03 20.79 -6.76
C LEU A 486 -0.53 21.42 -5.49
N PHE A 487 -1.67 20.95 -5.00
CA PHE A 487 -2.20 21.37 -3.71
C PHE A 487 -1.28 20.93 -2.56
N ARG A 488 -1.06 21.85 -1.62
CA ARG A 488 -0.48 21.63 -0.30
C ARG A 488 -1.49 21.84 0.84
N GLY A 489 -2.58 22.53 0.52
CA GLY A 489 -3.66 22.88 1.44
C GLY A 489 -4.89 23.37 0.65
N PRO A 490 -6.11 22.92 0.97
CA PRO A 490 -6.47 22.06 2.10
C PRO A 490 -5.96 20.62 1.96
N ARG A 491 -6.00 19.87 3.06
CA ARG A 491 -5.59 18.45 3.08
C ARG A 491 -6.67 17.57 2.43
N TRP A 492 -6.28 16.36 2.03
CA TRP A 492 -7.25 15.37 1.57
C TRP A 492 -8.28 15.11 2.68
N TRP A 493 -9.56 15.19 2.30
CA TRP A 493 -10.74 15.00 3.17
C TRP A 493 -10.74 15.85 4.43
N GLN A 494 -10.11 17.03 4.37
CA GLN A 494 -10.17 17.97 5.48
C GLN A 494 -11.62 18.26 5.83
N LEU A 495 -11.98 17.98 7.09
CA LEU A 495 -13.23 18.43 7.68
C LEU A 495 -13.17 19.95 7.81
N VAL A 496 -14.18 20.63 7.28
CA VAL A 496 -14.36 22.08 7.37
C VAL A 496 -15.72 22.29 8.02
N ASP A 497 -15.74 22.95 9.17
CA ASP A 497 -16.98 23.31 9.88
C ASP A 497 -17.46 24.66 9.34
N PRO A 498 -18.48 24.71 8.46
CA PRO A 498 -18.92 25.97 7.86
C PRO A 498 -19.60 26.93 8.85
N ASP A 499 -19.99 26.46 10.04
CA ASP A 499 -20.61 27.28 11.08
C ASP A 499 -19.57 27.90 12.03
N LYS A 500 -18.41 27.26 12.20
CA LYS A 500 -17.31 27.74 13.07
C LYS A 500 -16.16 28.38 12.30
N GLU A 501 -15.84 27.90 11.11
CA GLU A 501 -14.75 28.42 10.28
C GLU A 501 -15.27 29.47 9.30
N THR A 502 -14.57 30.60 9.15
CA THR A 502 -14.98 31.68 8.22
C THR A 502 -14.33 31.60 6.84
N SER A 503 -13.18 30.95 6.74
CA SER A 503 -12.39 30.88 5.51
C SER A 503 -11.45 29.70 5.49
N LEU A 504 -11.29 29.08 4.32
CA LEU A 504 -10.38 27.99 4.05
C LEU A 504 -9.13 28.50 3.31
N PRO A 505 -7.92 28.39 3.89
CA PRO A 505 -6.68 28.74 3.20
C PRO A 505 -6.41 27.82 2.00
N ILE A 506 -5.98 28.42 0.88
CA ILE A 506 -5.58 27.69 -0.33
C ILE A 506 -4.08 27.85 -0.55
N VAL A 507 -3.37 26.73 -0.49
CA VAL A 507 -1.93 26.63 -0.71
C VAL A 507 -1.69 25.60 -1.80
N ALA A 508 -1.04 26.00 -2.88
CA ALA A 508 -0.68 25.11 -3.98
C ALA A 508 0.63 25.56 -4.61
N ASP A 509 1.54 24.65 -4.90
CA ASP A 509 2.72 24.93 -5.72
C ASP A 509 2.26 25.15 -7.17
N SER A 510 2.53 26.33 -7.71
CA SER A 510 2.20 26.69 -9.10
C SER A 510 3.40 27.32 -9.80
N GLY A 511 3.82 26.77 -10.93
CA GLY A 511 5.02 27.23 -11.64
C GLY A 511 4.90 27.05 -13.14
N ALA A 512 5.66 27.83 -13.91
CA ALA A 512 5.65 27.75 -15.37
C ALA A 512 7.02 28.07 -15.96
N ARG A 513 7.42 27.33 -17.00
CA ARG A 513 8.66 27.59 -17.75
C ARG A 513 8.71 28.96 -18.44
N THR A 514 7.55 29.60 -18.64
CA THR A 514 7.43 30.92 -19.29
C THR A 514 7.61 32.10 -18.32
N GLY A 515 7.84 31.84 -17.03
CA GLY A 515 8.16 32.82 -15.99
C GLY A 515 6.96 33.47 -15.31
N THR A 516 5.87 33.77 -16.03
CA THR A 516 4.62 34.25 -15.41
C THR A 516 3.41 33.41 -15.78
N HIS A 517 2.53 33.17 -14.81
CA HIS A 517 1.31 32.37 -14.97
C HIS A 517 0.11 32.96 -14.24
N SER A 518 -1.07 32.37 -14.48
CA SER A 518 -2.28 32.57 -13.68
C SER A 518 -2.69 31.27 -13.01
N ALA A 519 -3.31 31.37 -11.83
CA ALA A 519 -3.93 30.25 -11.13
C ALA A 519 -5.40 30.57 -10.83
N VAL A 520 -6.29 29.67 -11.19
CA VAL A 520 -7.73 29.73 -10.89
C VAL A 520 -8.06 28.58 -9.96
N VAL A 521 -8.71 28.87 -8.84
CA VAL A 521 -9.26 27.84 -7.95
C VAL A 521 -10.76 27.79 -8.13
N GLU A 522 -11.26 26.60 -8.35
CA GLU A 522 -12.66 26.30 -8.60
C GLU A 522 -13.19 25.30 -7.57
N ALA A 523 -14.49 25.33 -7.32
CA ALA A 523 -15.15 24.42 -6.39
C ALA A 523 -16.45 23.87 -7.00
N ALA A 524 -16.73 22.60 -6.71
CA ALA A 524 -17.97 21.91 -7.08
C ALA A 524 -18.36 20.86 -6.04
N ARG A 525 -19.64 20.51 -6.00
CA ARG A 525 -20.20 19.50 -5.07
C ARG A 525 -19.82 18.09 -5.52
N GLY A 526 -19.54 17.21 -4.57
CA GLY A 526 -19.24 15.80 -4.80
C GLY A 526 -17.76 15.54 -5.07
N ILE A 527 -17.45 14.26 -5.32
CA ILE A 527 -16.08 13.79 -5.58
C ILE A 527 -15.75 13.65 -7.08
N GLU A 528 -16.77 13.65 -7.93
CA GLU A 528 -16.69 13.48 -9.39
C GLU A 528 -17.52 14.56 -10.13
N PRO A 529 -17.39 15.86 -9.80
CA PRO A 529 -18.13 16.88 -10.53
C PRO A 529 -17.66 16.97 -11.98
N SER A 530 -18.60 17.15 -12.91
CA SER A 530 -18.29 17.46 -14.30
C SER A 530 -17.63 18.84 -14.44
N ASP A 531 -16.92 19.07 -15.53
CA ASP A 531 -16.24 20.37 -15.77
C ASP A 531 -17.21 21.56 -15.71
N SER A 532 -18.47 21.36 -16.13
CA SER A 532 -19.51 22.38 -16.14
C SER A 532 -20.08 22.74 -14.76
N GLU A 533 -19.87 21.90 -13.75
CA GLU A 533 -20.34 22.13 -12.38
C GLU A 533 -19.37 22.98 -11.55
N PHE A 534 -18.13 23.14 -12.02
CA PHE A 534 -17.14 23.96 -11.34
C PHE A 534 -17.47 25.45 -11.40
N THR A 535 -17.33 26.09 -10.24
CA THR A 535 -17.48 27.54 -10.08
C THR A 535 -16.16 28.13 -9.60
N THR A 536 -15.72 29.23 -10.22
CA THR A 536 -14.51 29.93 -9.79
C THR A 536 -14.73 30.57 -8.42
N VAL A 537 -13.85 30.22 -7.47
CA VAL A 537 -13.87 30.76 -6.09
C VAL A 537 -12.65 31.64 -5.79
N LEU A 538 -11.57 31.53 -6.57
CA LEU A 538 -10.37 32.36 -6.44
C LEU A 538 -9.67 32.51 -7.79
N THR A 539 -9.09 33.69 -8.05
CA THR A 539 -8.27 33.92 -9.24
C THR A 539 -7.04 34.73 -8.88
N ARG A 540 -5.88 34.30 -9.37
CA ARG A 540 -4.59 34.97 -9.22
C ARG A 540 -3.93 35.06 -10.59
N THR A 541 -3.39 36.22 -10.93
CA THR A 541 -2.73 36.48 -12.21
C THR A 541 -1.39 37.15 -12.00
N GLY A 542 -0.49 37.03 -12.98
CA GLY A 542 0.84 37.62 -12.91
C GLY A 542 1.70 37.01 -11.81
N LEU A 543 1.47 35.74 -11.47
CA LEU A 543 2.28 34.99 -10.52
C LEU A 543 3.65 34.72 -11.16
N GLY A 544 4.72 34.95 -10.41
CA GLY A 544 6.05 34.41 -10.70
C GLY A 544 6.47 33.41 -9.62
N ASP A 545 7.69 32.87 -9.73
CA ASP A 545 8.18 31.79 -8.86
C ASP A 545 8.14 32.12 -7.34
N ALA A 546 8.26 33.40 -6.97
CA ALA A 546 8.25 33.83 -5.57
C ALA A 546 6.84 33.84 -4.92
N ASP A 547 5.77 33.96 -5.72
CA ASP A 547 4.37 34.06 -5.27
C ASP A 547 3.59 32.76 -5.47
N ALA A 548 4.29 31.70 -5.85
CA ALA A 548 3.78 30.44 -6.39
C ALA A 548 3.04 29.53 -5.41
N ARG A 549 3.02 29.80 -4.10
CA ARG A 549 2.56 28.85 -3.06
C ARG A 549 1.27 29.24 -2.34
N ALA A 550 1.11 30.50 -1.95
CA ALA A 550 -0.05 30.97 -1.18
C ALA A 550 -1.05 31.68 -2.11
N LEU A 551 -2.04 30.93 -2.60
CA LEU A 551 -2.99 31.45 -3.57
C LEU A 551 -4.03 32.38 -2.93
N GLY A 552 -4.39 32.15 -1.65
CA GLY A 552 -5.30 33.00 -0.90
C GLY A 552 -6.17 32.19 0.07
N SER A 553 -7.42 32.60 0.24
CA SER A 553 -8.41 31.88 1.06
C SER A 553 -9.79 31.97 0.44
N VAL A 554 -10.59 30.92 0.55
CA VAL A 554 -11.98 30.87 0.08
C VAL A 554 -12.92 30.98 1.29
N PRO A 555 -13.92 31.88 1.29
CA PRO A 555 -14.92 31.92 2.35
C PRO A 555 -15.69 30.58 2.44
N THR A 556 -15.78 30.00 3.64
CA THR A 556 -16.48 28.72 3.85
C THR A 556 -17.97 28.80 3.51
N ARG A 557 -18.60 29.95 3.72
CA ARG A 557 -19.97 30.23 3.28
C ARG A 557 -20.18 30.09 1.76
N ASP A 558 -19.14 30.35 0.95
CA ASP A 558 -19.24 30.25 -0.50
C ASP A 558 -19.18 28.77 -0.91
N LEU A 559 -18.46 27.93 -0.17
CA LEU A 559 -18.47 26.47 -0.31
C LEU A 559 -19.81 25.87 0.14
N ALA A 560 -20.35 26.33 1.27
CA ALA A 560 -21.68 25.92 1.73
C ALA A 560 -22.79 26.30 0.74
N ALA A 561 -22.63 27.42 0.02
CA ALA A 561 -23.58 27.86 -1.01
C ALA A 561 -23.63 26.97 -2.26
N LEU A 562 -22.71 26.01 -2.42
CA LEU A 562 -22.78 24.96 -3.46
C LEU A 562 -23.92 23.95 -3.18
N PHE A 563 -24.44 23.94 -1.95
CA PHE A 563 -25.48 23.03 -1.51
C PHE A 563 -26.85 23.75 -1.44
N PRO A 564 -27.97 23.00 -1.47
CA PRO A 564 -29.28 23.57 -1.20
C PRO A 564 -29.28 24.39 0.11
N PRO A 565 -29.96 25.55 0.17
CA PRO A 565 -30.01 26.37 1.40
C PRO A 565 -30.62 25.67 2.63
N THR A 566 -31.23 24.50 2.44
CA THR A 566 -31.84 23.67 3.48
C THR A 566 -30.92 22.52 3.95
N THR A 567 -29.70 22.43 3.43
CA THR A 567 -28.75 21.40 3.84
C THR A 567 -28.37 21.60 5.30
N ASP A 568 -28.50 20.54 6.07
CA ASP A 568 -28.09 20.48 7.48
C ASP A 568 -26.76 19.74 7.57
N PHE A 569 -25.66 20.49 7.70
CA PHE A 569 -24.32 19.92 7.80
C PHE A 569 -24.05 19.25 9.15
N SER A 570 -24.98 19.30 10.11
CA SER A 570 -24.81 18.70 11.44
C SER A 570 -25.24 17.25 11.57
N ARG A 571 -26.07 16.77 10.65
CA ARG A 571 -26.43 15.35 10.61
C ARG A 571 -25.37 14.54 9.86
N PRO A 572 -25.26 13.21 10.12
CA PRO A 572 -24.49 12.32 9.27
C PRO A 572 -24.96 12.34 7.80
N PRO A 573 -24.06 12.04 6.83
CA PRO A 573 -24.44 11.87 5.43
C PRO A 573 -25.44 10.72 5.28
N SER A 574 -26.23 10.74 4.21
CA SER A 574 -27.19 9.67 3.95
C SER A 574 -26.49 8.34 3.65
N THR A 575 -27.09 7.22 4.06
CA THR A 575 -26.56 5.88 3.75
C THR A 575 -26.56 5.56 2.24
N SER A 576 -27.34 6.31 1.44
CA SER A 576 -27.38 6.18 -0.02
C SER A 576 -26.32 7.02 -0.73
N ASN A 577 -25.71 7.99 -0.04
CA ASN A 577 -24.66 8.84 -0.58
C ASN A 577 -23.69 9.20 0.53
N VAL A 578 -22.69 8.34 0.71
CA VAL A 578 -21.62 8.56 1.68
C VAL A 578 -20.75 9.76 1.35
N ASN A 579 -20.91 10.40 0.18
CA ASN A 579 -20.20 11.61 -0.27
C ASN A 579 -21.09 12.88 -0.25
N GLU A 580 -22.20 12.85 0.49
CA GLU A 580 -23.23 13.90 0.44
C GLU A 580 -22.69 15.32 0.67
N TYR A 581 -21.69 15.50 1.53
CA TYR A 581 -21.10 16.80 1.86
C TYR A 581 -19.69 17.02 1.32
N ALA A 582 -19.25 16.17 0.39
CA ALA A 582 -17.98 16.34 -0.27
C ALA A 582 -17.99 17.58 -1.18
N VAL A 583 -16.87 18.30 -1.20
CA VAL A 583 -16.59 19.38 -2.15
C VAL A 583 -15.24 19.10 -2.80
N THR A 584 -15.22 19.05 -4.12
CA THR A 584 -13.98 19.02 -4.89
C THR A 584 -13.53 20.44 -5.17
N LEU A 585 -12.31 20.75 -4.76
CA LEU A 585 -11.55 21.91 -5.19
C LEU A 585 -10.62 21.51 -6.34
N ARG A 586 -10.46 22.41 -7.30
CA ARG A 586 -9.57 22.24 -8.44
C ARG A 586 -8.75 23.50 -8.63
N VAL A 587 -7.44 23.37 -8.81
CA VAL A 587 -6.56 24.47 -9.20
C VAL A 587 -6.15 24.26 -10.65
N ARG A 588 -6.41 25.25 -11.52
CA ARG A 588 -5.94 25.30 -12.90
C ARG A 588 -4.88 26.39 -13.02
N VAL A 589 -3.68 26.00 -13.44
CA VAL A 589 -2.56 26.91 -13.71
C VAL A 589 -2.42 27.08 -15.21
N THR A 590 -2.34 28.31 -15.70
CA THR A 590 -2.19 28.61 -17.13
C THR A 590 -0.96 29.45 -17.37
N ASP A 591 -0.09 29.00 -18.27
CA ASP A 591 1.15 29.70 -18.63
C ASP A 591 0.92 30.74 -19.75
N ALA A 592 1.95 31.53 -20.07
CA ALA A 592 1.87 32.54 -21.13
C ALA A 592 1.69 31.96 -22.55
N SER A 593 1.95 30.66 -22.75
CA SER A 593 1.75 29.95 -24.01
C SER A 593 0.35 29.33 -24.12
N GLY A 594 -0.47 29.43 -23.07
CA GLY A 594 -1.80 28.83 -22.97
C GLY A 594 -1.80 27.34 -22.59
N ASN A 595 -0.66 26.77 -22.18
CA ASN A 595 -0.63 25.43 -21.60
C ASN A 595 -1.28 25.47 -20.22
N VAL A 596 -1.99 24.40 -19.86
CA VAL A 596 -2.73 24.30 -18.60
C VAL A 596 -2.25 23.10 -17.80
N GLY A 597 -1.97 23.30 -16.52
CA GLY A 597 -1.78 22.26 -15.52
C GLY A 597 -2.92 22.28 -14.52
N GLU A 598 -3.22 21.14 -13.90
CA GLU A 598 -4.33 20.96 -12.98
C GLU A 598 -3.96 20.08 -11.79
N ASP A 599 -4.50 20.41 -10.62
CA ASP A 599 -4.56 19.48 -9.50
C ASP A 599 -5.90 19.59 -8.77
N ARG A 600 -6.27 18.55 -8.02
CA ARG A 600 -7.57 18.43 -7.34
C ARG A 600 -7.41 18.09 -5.87
N ARG A 601 -8.43 18.45 -5.09
CA ARG A 601 -8.50 18.14 -3.65
C ARG A 601 -9.94 18.00 -3.21
N VAL A 602 -10.28 16.91 -2.52
CA VAL A 602 -11.59 16.76 -1.89
C VAL A 602 -11.53 17.17 -0.42
N ILE A 603 -12.50 17.95 0.02
CA ILE A 603 -12.77 18.30 1.42
C ILE A 603 -14.20 17.91 1.80
N TRP A 604 -14.53 18.01 3.08
CA TRP A 604 -15.83 17.66 3.62
C TRP A 604 -16.41 18.77 4.48
N LEU A 605 -17.64 19.20 4.19
CA LEU A 605 -18.36 20.15 5.04
C LEU A 605 -19.16 19.40 6.10
N HIS A 606 -18.89 19.65 7.38
CA HIS A 606 -19.63 19.03 8.49
C HIS A 606 -19.51 19.89 9.75
N SER A 607 -20.64 20.09 10.42
CA SER A 607 -20.73 20.88 11.66
C SER A 607 -21.17 19.98 12.81
N ASP A 608 -20.27 19.56 13.69
CA ASP A 608 -20.66 18.80 14.88
C ASP A 608 -20.82 19.76 16.09
N PRO A 609 -22.05 20.01 16.55
CA PRO A 609 -22.32 20.90 17.69
C PRO A 609 -21.98 20.26 19.04
N ASP A 610 -21.82 18.94 19.10
CA ASP A 610 -21.53 18.16 20.31
C ASP A 610 -20.02 18.01 20.55
N LEU A 611 -19.18 18.37 19.57
CA LEU A 611 -17.72 18.44 19.74
C LEU A 611 -17.32 19.31 20.94
N LEU A 612 -16.48 18.72 21.81
CA LEU A 612 -15.88 19.44 22.91
C LEU A 612 -14.90 20.51 22.40
N PRO A 613 -14.74 21.64 23.13
CA PRO A 613 -13.73 22.64 22.81
C PRO A 613 -12.34 22.00 22.66
N GLY A 614 -11.65 22.34 21.58
CA GLY A 614 -10.33 21.77 21.26
C GLY A 614 -10.39 20.46 20.48
N PHE A 615 -11.56 19.90 20.16
CA PHE A 615 -11.68 18.70 19.33
C PHE A 615 -12.45 18.96 18.02
N PRO A 616 -12.19 18.18 16.95
CA PRO A 616 -11.14 17.16 16.85
C PRO A 616 -9.73 17.77 16.83
N GLN A 617 -8.74 16.99 17.28
CA GLN A 617 -7.33 17.36 17.21
C GLN A 617 -6.73 16.83 15.90
N PHE A 618 -6.08 17.71 15.14
CA PHE A 618 -5.27 17.24 14.02
C PHE A 618 -3.87 16.85 14.48
N MET A 619 -3.48 15.60 14.22
CA MET A 619 -2.20 15.05 14.65
C MET A 619 -1.11 15.06 13.55
N ASP A 620 -1.49 15.26 12.28
CA ASP A 620 -0.62 15.16 11.09
C ASP A 620 0.19 13.86 10.95
N ARG A 621 -0.21 12.84 11.69
CA ARG A 621 0.45 11.55 11.88
C ARG A 621 -0.62 10.50 12.07
N GLY A 622 -0.25 9.23 11.92
CA GLY A 622 -1.13 8.15 12.30
C GLY A 622 -1.36 8.10 13.82
N GLY A 623 -2.60 7.80 14.19
CA GLY A 623 -3.05 7.55 15.56
C GLY A 623 -3.49 6.10 15.70
N GLU A 624 -2.63 5.17 15.29
CA GLU A 624 -2.88 3.73 15.30
C GLU A 624 -3.15 3.21 16.73
N SER A 625 -2.73 3.97 17.75
CA SER A 625 -3.01 3.71 19.15
C SER A 625 -4.43 4.13 19.55
N SER A 626 -5.08 3.30 20.37
CA SER A 626 -6.27 3.74 21.10
C SER A 626 -5.90 4.71 22.21
N PRO A 627 -6.54 5.89 22.32
CA PRO A 627 -6.34 6.79 23.45
C PRO A 627 -6.67 6.13 24.80
N ARG A 628 -5.98 6.53 25.86
CA ARG A 628 -6.30 6.14 27.24
C ARG A 628 -6.78 7.34 28.04
N LEU A 629 -7.73 7.08 28.94
CA LEU A 629 -8.24 8.07 29.88
C LEU A 629 -7.78 7.71 31.29
N ALA A 630 -7.09 8.62 31.96
CA ALA A 630 -6.64 8.44 33.34
C ALA A 630 -6.48 9.80 34.02
N ASP A 631 -6.72 9.87 35.33
CA ASP A 631 -6.42 11.04 36.15
C ASP A 631 -4.94 11.00 36.55
N LEU A 632 -4.06 11.58 35.72
CA LEU A 632 -2.61 11.53 35.94
C LEU A 632 -2.13 12.59 36.92
N ASP A 633 -2.85 13.69 37.14
CA ASP A 633 -2.45 14.77 38.06
C ASP A 633 -3.20 14.79 39.40
N GLY A 634 -4.17 13.88 39.57
CA GLY A 634 -4.90 13.64 40.81
C GLY A 634 -5.98 14.68 41.07
N ASP A 635 -6.45 15.37 40.05
CA ASP A 635 -7.46 16.42 40.15
C ASP A 635 -8.90 15.89 40.01
N ALA A 636 -9.06 14.55 39.93
CA ALA A 636 -10.31 13.83 39.69
C ALA A 636 -10.97 14.11 38.33
N GLN A 637 -10.20 14.60 37.35
CA GLN A 637 -10.59 14.73 35.95
C GLN A 637 -9.71 13.79 35.11
N LEU A 638 -10.31 13.21 34.07
CA LEU A 638 -9.58 12.32 33.17
C LEU A 638 -8.78 13.14 32.15
N ASP A 639 -7.49 12.86 32.07
CA ASP A 639 -6.60 13.28 30.99
C ASP A 639 -6.69 12.31 29.82
N VAL A 640 -6.39 12.80 28.62
CA VAL A 640 -6.33 11.99 27.39
C VAL A 640 -4.88 11.72 27.03
N ILE A 641 -4.46 10.47 27.16
CA ILE A 641 -3.13 10.01 26.79
C ILE A 641 -3.20 9.46 25.36
N VAL A 642 -2.38 10.02 24.47
CA VAL A 642 -2.38 9.65 23.05
C VAL A 642 -0.95 9.43 22.59
N THR A 643 -0.73 8.35 21.84
CA THR A 643 0.54 8.07 21.18
C THR A 643 0.40 8.20 19.66
N ASP A 644 1.52 8.36 18.94
CA ASP A 644 1.52 8.48 17.49
C ASP A 644 2.59 7.63 16.79
N SER A 645 2.44 7.45 15.48
CA SER A 645 3.39 6.73 14.62
C SER A 645 4.72 7.45 14.38
N GLY A 646 4.92 8.65 14.93
CA GLY A 646 6.22 9.31 15.03
C GLY A 646 6.92 9.06 16.36
N GLY A 647 6.43 8.12 17.15
CA GLY A 647 7.01 7.75 18.44
C GLY A 647 6.71 8.73 19.56
N ARG A 648 5.72 9.62 19.43
CA ARG A 648 5.40 10.63 20.45
C ARG A 648 4.28 10.18 21.37
N THR A 649 4.39 10.48 22.66
CA THR A 649 3.31 10.36 23.64
C THR A 649 2.96 11.72 24.22
N ARG A 650 1.69 12.13 24.09
CA ARG A 650 1.14 13.37 24.63
C ARG A 650 0.07 13.06 25.66
N VAL A 651 -0.09 13.98 26.60
CA VAL A 651 -1.20 14.01 27.55
C VAL A 651 -1.94 15.32 27.32
N LEU A 652 -3.24 15.23 27.05
CA LEU A 652 -4.11 16.37 26.81
C LEU A 652 -5.10 16.50 27.98
N ASP A 653 -5.38 17.74 28.37
CA ASP A 653 -6.48 18.00 29.30
C ASP A 653 -7.84 17.81 28.61
N ARG A 654 -8.93 17.91 29.38
CA ARG A 654 -10.31 17.81 28.86
C ARG A 654 -10.71 18.90 27.85
N GLN A 655 -9.90 19.94 27.65
CA GLN A 655 -10.05 20.94 26.59
C GLN A 655 -9.16 20.67 25.38
N GLY A 656 -8.50 19.52 25.32
CA GLY A 656 -7.61 19.13 24.22
C GLY A 656 -6.28 19.91 24.19
N ARG A 657 -5.87 20.55 25.28
CA ARG A 657 -4.59 21.28 25.36
C ARG A 657 -3.52 20.37 25.96
N ASP A 658 -2.27 20.50 25.52
CA ASP A 658 -1.15 19.76 26.14
C ASP A 658 -1.05 20.06 27.64
N ALA A 659 -1.06 18.99 28.44
CA ALA A 659 -0.99 19.06 29.88
C ALA A 659 0.39 19.56 30.34
N PRO A 660 0.51 20.72 31.02
CA PRO A 660 1.80 21.29 31.39
C PRO A 660 2.61 20.42 32.36
N PHE A 661 1.95 19.58 33.16
CA PHE A 661 2.63 18.69 34.10
C PHE A 661 3.37 17.54 33.40
N TRP A 662 2.95 17.16 32.19
CA TRP A 662 3.53 16.08 31.40
C TRP A 662 4.66 16.60 30.51
N ASN A 663 5.90 16.39 30.93
CA ASN A 663 7.10 16.87 30.26
C ASN A 663 7.00 18.35 29.80
N GLY A 664 6.46 19.23 30.64
CA GLY A 664 6.30 20.65 30.32
C GLY A 664 5.30 20.95 29.19
N GLY A 665 4.39 20.03 28.86
CA GLY A 665 3.43 20.17 27.77
C GLY A 665 3.99 19.89 26.37
N THR A 666 5.20 19.32 26.25
CA THR A 666 5.75 18.96 24.93
C THR A 666 5.53 17.50 24.55
N GLY A 667 5.02 16.67 25.46
CA GLY A 667 5.02 15.21 25.28
C GLY A 667 6.42 14.61 25.35
N VAL A 668 6.52 13.29 25.26
CA VAL A 668 7.78 12.53 25.22
C VAL A 668 7.97 11.89 23.85
N LEU A 669 9.21 11.60 23.46
CA LEU A 669 9.56 10.98 22.18
C LEU A 669 10.35 9.70 22.43
N ALA A 670 9.96 8.63 21.75
CA ALA A 670 10.71 7.41 21.64
C ALA A 670 12.10 7.67 21.04
N PRO A 671 13.13 6.87 21.37
CA PRO A 671 14.47 7.00 20.82
C PRO A 671 14.49 6.75 19.30
N VAL A 672 15.55 7.22 18.63
CA VAL A 672 15.77 6.94 17.20
C VAL A 672 15.98 5.44 17.00
N LEU A 673 15.43 4.91 15.91
CA LEU A 673 15.61 3.52 15.50
C LEU A 673 17.11 3.16 15.38
N PRO A 674 17.58 2.06 16.00
CA PRO A 674 18.97 1.62 15.85
C PRO A 674 19.43 1.49 14.40
N GLU A 675 18.54 1.01 13.53
CA GLU A 675 18.74 0.76 12.10
C GLU A 675 19.10 2.05 11.35
N ILE A 676 18.59 3.21 11.78
CA ILE A 676 18.87 4.49 11.13
C ILE A 676 19.86 5.37 11.87
N ALA A 677 20.16 5.06 13.12
CA ALA A 677 21.08 5.87 13.93
C ALA A 677 22.48 5.95 13.30
N ALA A 678 22.93 4.89 12.63
CA ALA A 678 24.21 4.85 11.89
C ALA A 678 24.22 5.77 10.66
N HIS A 679 23.05 6.03 10.07
CA HIS A 679 22.89 6.80 8.84
C HIS A 679 22.48 8.26 9.09
N ALA A 680 22.52 8.73 10.35
CA ALA A 680 22.08 10.10 10.69
C ALA A 680 22.89 11.21 9.99
N SER A 681 24.08 10.87 9.47
CA SER A 681 24.88 11.76 8.63
C SER A 681 24.40 11.84 7.18
N ALA A 682 23.52 10.97 6.69
CA ALA A 682 23.13 10.96 5.28
C ALA A 682 22.50 12.29 4.81
N PRO A 683 22.62 12.67 3.52
CA PRO A 683 22.19 13.98 3.03
C PRO A 683 20.74 14.33 3.37
N ALA A 684 19.80 13.39 3.25
CA ALA A 684 18.39 13.59 3.59
C ALA A 684 18.17 14.04 5.04
N TYR A 685 18.84 13.40 6.00
CA TYR A 685 18.69 13.74 7.42
C TYR A 685 19.38 15.06 7.77
N ARG A 686 20.52 15.37 7.13
CA ARG A 686 21.15 16.69 7.22
C ARG A 686 20.27 17.80 6.64
N ALA A 687 19.44 17.47 5.64
CA ALA A 687 18.47 18.38 5.03
C ALA A 687 17.17 18.53 5.85
N GLY A 688 17.03 17.81 6.98
CA GLY A 688 15.93 17.99 7.92
C GLY A 688 14.81 16.95 7.83
N VAL A 689 14.97 15.88 7.05
CA VAL A 689 14.10 14.70 7.18
C VAL A 689 14.22 14.17 8.62
N PRO A 690 13.12 14.04 9.38
CA PRO A 690 13.18 13.50 10.73
C PRO A 690 13.69 12.06 10.73
N LEU A 691 14.56 11.73 11.70
CA LEU A 691 14.99 10.35 11.90
C LEU A 691 13.82 9.49 12.42
N PRO A 692 13.55 8.32 11.81
CA PRO A 692 12.62 7.29 12.29
C PRO A 692 12.76 6.95 13.78
N ARG A 693 11.62 6.65 14.43
CA ARG A 693 11.53 6.41 15.90
C ARG A 693 10.62 5.23 16.28
N GLY A 694 10.02 4.55 15.30
CA GLY A 694 9.04 3.50 15.53
C GLY A 694 7.69 4.06 15.98
N VAL A 695 6.66 3.21 15.84
CA VAL A 695 5.28 3.52 16.22
C VAL A 695 5.12 3.30 17.72
N SER A 696 4.59 4.29 18.44
CA SER A 696 4.18 4.09 19.83
C SER A 696 2.75 3.56 19.86
N LEU A 697 2.60 2.33 20.33
CA LEU A 697 1.34 1.58 20.38
C LEU A 697 0.47 2.06 21.55
N THR A 698 -0.76 1.54 21.63
CA THR A 698 -1.71 1.83 22.72
C THR A 698 -1.03 1.75 24.08
N PRO A 699 -0.97 2.85 24.86
CA PRO A 699 -0.34 2.82 26.17
C PRO A 699 -1.18 2.02 27.17
N ALA A 700 -0.51 1.49 28.19
CA ALA A 700 -1.15 1.00 29.41
C ALA A 700 -0.90 2.00 30.54
N VAL A 701 -1.84 2.08 31.49
CA VAL A 701 -1.76 2.97 32.65
C VAL A 701 -2.10 2.16 33.88
N ALA A 702 -1.18 2.10 34.84
CA ALA A 702 -1.34 1.31 36.05
C ALA A 702 -0.45 1.86 37.16
N ASP A 703 -0.82 1.61 38.41
CA ASP A 703 0.06 1.77 39.57
C ASP A 703 0.91 0.50 39.67
N LEU A 704 2.12 0.54 39.10
CA LEU A 704 2.94 -0.66 38.91
C LEU A 704 3.55 -1.14 40.23
N ASP A 705 3.94 -0.23 41.11
CA ASP A 705 4.65 -0.53 42.36
C ASP A 705 3.79 -0.41 43.63
N GLY A 706 2.51 -0.06 43.48
CA GLY A 706 1.55 0.04 44.57
C GLY A 706 1.72 1.29 45.44
N ASP A 707 2.37 2.33 44.92
CA ASP A 707 2.60 3.59 45.65
C ASP A 707 1.41 4.57 45.56
N GLY A 708 0.41 4.25 44.74
CA GLY A 708 -0.80 5.03 44.50
C GLY A 708 -0.66 6.08 43.40
N ALA A 709 0.51 6.21 42.76
CA ALA A 709 0.71 6.99 41.55
C ALA A 709 0.58 6.10 40.31
N LEU A 710 0.06 6.66 39.23
CA LEU A 710 -0.06 5.94 37.96
C LEU A 710 1.21 6.14 37.12
N GLU A 711 1.73 5.03 36.60
CA GLU A 711 2.72 5.00 35.53
C GLU A 711 2.05 4.90 34.16
N VAL A 712 2.73 5.42 33.15
CA VAL A 712 2.36 5.25 31.74
C VAL A 712 3.37 4.34 31.07
N VAL A 713 2.90 3.16 30.64
CA VAL A 713 3.68 2.15 29.94
C VAL A 713 3.46 2.32 28.44
N VAL A 714 4.52 2.66 27.71
CA VAL A 714 4.48 2.92 26.26
C VAL A 714 5.30 1.87 25.53
N THR A 715 4.62 1.01 24.77
CA THR A 715 5.25 0.06 23.86
C THR A 715 5.56 0.74 22.53
N ASN A 716 6.76 0.50 22.00
CA ASN A 716 7.21 1.01 20.71
C ASN A 716 7.60 -0.13 19.78
N SER A 717 7.23 -0.01 18.50
CA SER A 717 7.44 -1.05 17.50
C SER A 717 8.91 -1.42 17.27
N ALA A 718 9.85 -0.57 17.65
CA ALA A 718 11.29 -0.82 17.65
C ALA A 718 11.76 -1.91 18.63
N GLY A 719 10.83 -2.49 19.41
CA GLY A 719 11.13 -3.55 20.37
C GLY A 719 11.40 -3.04 21.79
N ARG A 720 10.89 -1.85 22.14
CA ARG A 720 11.10 -1.22 23.46
C ARG A 720 9.79 -0.97 24.17
N VAL A 721 9.79 -1.10 25.50
CA VAL A 721 8.73 -0.63 26.38
C VAL A 721 9.34 0.38 27.34
N THR A 722 8.84 1.61 27.33
CA THR A 722 9.29 2.70 28.21
C THR A 722 8.24 2.97 29.26
N VAL A 723 8.65 3.00 30.53
CA VAL A 723 7.77 3.32 31.64
C VAL A 723 8.07 4.75 32.09
N TYR A 724 7.04 5.60 32.05
CA TYR A 724 7.11 6.98 32.51
C TYR A 724 6.36 7.14 33.84
N ASP A 725 6.88 8.00 34.72
CA ASP A 725 6.11 8.49 35.85
C ASP A 725 4.94 9.39 35.36
N ARG A 726 4.04 9.74 36.27
CA ARG A 726 2.89 10.64 36.01
C ARG A 726 3.25 12.02 35.44
N PHE A 727 4.53 12.42 35.46
CA PHE A 727 5.03 13.70 34.92
C PHE A 727 5.76 13.53 33.58
N GLY A 728 5.80 12.32 33.02
CA GLY A 728 6.47 12.03 31.76
C GLY A 728 7.99 11.87 31.90
N ARG A 729 8.51 11.59 33.10
CA ARG A 729 9.93 11.26 33.30
C ARG A 729 10.11 9.77 33.16
N GLU A 730 11.11 9.36 32.38
CA GLU A 730 11.47 7.95 32.22
C GLU A 730 11.88 7.35 33.57
N ARG A 731 11.17 6.30 34.01
CA ARG A 731 11.55 5.47 35.16
C ARG A 731 12.57 4.42 34.73
N PHE A 732 12.25 3.66 33.69
CA PHE A 732 13.13 2.66 33.08
C PHE A 732 12.65 2.28 31.67
N VAL A 733 13.51 1.58 30.93
CA VAL A 733 13.24 1.03 29.60
C VAL A 733 13.60 -0.45 29.59
N VAL A 734 12.70 -1.28 29.10
CA VAL A 734 12.92 -2.70 28.80
C VAL A 734 12.69 -2.96 27.31
N GLY A 735 13.01 -4.15 26.83
CA GLY A 735 12.83 -4.47 25.41
C GLY A 735 13.25 -5.88 25.05
N VAL A 736 13.02 -6.22 23.78
CA VAL A 736 13.31 -7.53 23.21
C VAL A 736 14.82 -7.73 23.04
N ASP A 737 15.28 -8.99 23.11
CA ASP A 737 16.65 -9.34 22.76
C ASP A 737 16.77 -9.48 21.23
N ARG A 738 17.34 -8.45 20.61
CA ARG A 738 17.49 -8.38 19.15
C ARG A 738 18.40 -9.46 18.57
N SER A 739 19.24 -10.10 19.38
CA SER A 739 20.07 -11.22 18.89
C SER A 739 19.24 -12.46 18.54
N LEU A 740 18.03 -12.58 19.10
CA LEU A 740 17.10 -13.70 18.85
C LEU A 740 16.36 -13.60 17.52
N SER A 741 16.53 -12.48 16.81
CA SER A 741 15.94 -12.22 15.49
C SER A 741 16.95 -11.59 14.53
N ALA A 742 18.25 -11.82 14.75
CA ALA A 742 19.30 -11.37 13.84
C ALA A 742 19.16 -12.02 12.44
N PRO A 743 19.65 -11.40 11.36
CA PRO A 743 19.53 -11.96 10.01
C PRO A 743 19.97 -13.42 9.90
N ALA A 744 21.04 -13.81 10.62
CA ALA A 744 21.59 -15.17 10.61
C ALA A 744 20.66 -16.27 11.16
N VAL A 745 19.60 -15.92 11.91
CA VAL A 745 18.62 -16.90 12.40
C VAL A 745 17.36 -16.97 11.54
N ARG A 746 17.13 -16.00 10.66
CA ARG A 746 15.94 -15.93 9.81
C ARG A 746 16.05 -16.93 8.67
N THR A 747 14.97 -17.67 8.41
CA THR A 747 14.87 -18.59 7.27
C THR A 747 13.48 -18.50 6.65
N GLU A 748 13.31 -19.07 5.45
CA GLU A 748 11.99 -19.17 4.80
C GLU A 748 10.94 -19.90 5.66
N ASP A 749 11.32 -20.77 6.59
CA ASP A 749 10.38 -21.41 7.55
C ASP A 749 10.46 -20.81 8.97
N TYR A 750 11.24 -19.74 9.18
CA TYR A 750 11.41 -19.10 10.49
C TYR A 750 11.45 -17.58 10.36
N HIS A 751 10.27 -16.98 10.35
CA HIS A 751 10.02 -15.60 9.89
C HIS A 751 10.26 -14.53 10.97
N VAL A 752 10.96 -14.85 12.06
CA VAL A 752 11.12 -13.96 13.22
C VAL A 752 11.74 -12.61 12.89
N LYS A 753 11.23 -11.54 13.52
CA LYS A 753 11.67 -10.15 13.32
C LYS A 753 12.03 -9.49 14.64
N SER A 754 12.85 -8.45 14.57
CA SER A 754 13.12 -7.61 15.75
C SER A 754 11.99 -6.59 15.92
N GLY A 755 11.30 -6.60 17.05
CA GLY A 755 10.32 -5.57 17.37
C GLY A 755 9.15 -6.06 18.21
N LEU A 756 8.18 -5.16 18.39
CA LEU A 756 6.90 -5.42 19.05
C LEU A 756 5.78 -4.92 18.12
N PHE A 757 4.68 -5.65 18.03
CA PHE A 757 3.54 -5.26 17.20
C PHE A 757 2.26 -5.08 18.04
N GLY A 758 2.06 -5.96 19.02
CA GLY A 758 1.06 -5.79 20.07
C GLY A 758 1.53 -4.84 21.16
N ALA A 759 0.59 -4.06 21.71
CA ALA A 759 0.84 -3.28 22.92
C ALA A 759 1.12 -4.19 24.13
N ALA A 760 1.88 -3.69 25.10
CA ALA A 760 2.10 -4.41 26.35
C ALA A 760 0.84 -4.38 27.22
N SER A 761 0.63 -5.48 27.94
CA SER A 761 -0.43 -5.63 28.95
C SER A 761 0.18 -5.60 30.35
N VAL A 762 -0.62 -5.26 31.35
CA VAL A 762 -0.16 -5.13 32.74
C VAL A 762 -1.11 -5.87 33.68
N ALA A 763 -0.60 -6.78 34.51
CA ALA A 763 -1.31 -7.43 35.62
C ALA A 763 -0.32 -8.07 36.62
N ASP A 764 -0.82 -8.58 37.74
CA ASP A 764 -0.09 -9.50 38.63
C ASP A 764 -0.04 -10.87 37.93
N VAL A 765 1.13 -11.26 37.46
CA VAL A 765 1.35 -12.50 36.68
C VAL A 765 2.30 -13.42 37.43
N VAL A 766 3.28 -12.87 38.16
CA VAL A 766 4.37 -13.63 38.76
C VAL A 766 4.33 -13.49 40.27
N ALA A 767 3.77 -14.50 40.95
CA ALA A 767 3.59 -14.50 42.42
C ALA A 767 4.84 -14.18 43.27
N SER A 768 6.04 -14.37 42.71
CA SER A 768 7.31 -14.10 43.40
C SER A 768 7.82 -12.66 43.26
N MET A 769 7.21 -11.86 42.36
CA MET A 769 7.57 -10.48 42.10
C MET A 769 6.56 -9.55 42.78
N PRO A 770 7.01 -8.39 43.30
CA PRO A 770 6.10 -7.40 43.87
C PRO A 770 5.56 -6.46 42.78
N GLY A 771 4.28 -6.10 42.92
CA GLY A 771 3.63 -5.12 42.04
C GLY A 771 2.94 -5.78 40.86
N LEU A 772 2.76 -5.01 39.79
CA LEU A 772 2.22 -5.51 38.52
C LEU A 772 3.36 -5.69 37.52
N GLU A 773 3.30 -6.79 36.76
CA GLU A 773 4.22 -7.08 35.68
C GLU A 773 3.75 -6.49 34.35
N ILE A 774 4.72 -6.20 33.50
CA ILE A 774 4.54 -5.76 32.11
C ILE A 774 4.78 -6.96 31.21
N VAL A 775 3.78 -7.31 30.39
CA VAL A 775 3.80 -8.48 29.49
C VAL A 775 3.78 -8.02 28.04
N ALA A 776 4.65 -8.57 27.19
CA ALA A 776 4.70 -8.25 25.77
C ALA A 776 4.98 -9.48 24.89
N GLY A 777 4.36 -9.52 23.71
CA GLY A 777 4.65 -10.50 22.66
C GLY A 777 5.65 -9.94 21.65
N GLY A 778 6.80 -10.61 21.52
CA GLY A 778 7.87 -10.25 20.59
C GLY A 778 7.64 -10.77 19.18
N LEU A 779 8.03 -9.97 18.18
CA LEU A 779 8.13 -10.43 16.80
C LEU A 779 9.18 -11.54 16.63
N ASP A 780 9.98 -11.81 17.66
CA ASP A 780 10.91 -12.93 17.75
C ASP A 780 10.25 -14.24 18.23
N GLY A 781 8.92 -14.28 18.35
CA GLY A 781 8.20 -15.47 18.76
C GLY A 781 8.20 -15.75 20.26
N ARG A 782 8.56 -14.75 21.09
CA ARG A 782 8.72 -14.92 22.54
C ARG A 782 7.81 -14.00 23.33
N VAL A 783 7.32 -14.52 24.45
CA VAL A 783 6.64 -13.73 25.48
C VAL A 783 7.69 -13.18 26.44
N TYR A 784 7.60 -11.90 26.75
CA TYR A 784 8.45 -11.19 27.70
C TYR A 784 7.61 -10.75 28.89
N VAL A 785 8.17 -10.86 30.10
CA VAL A 785 7.55 -10.40 31.34
C VAL A 785 8.61 -9.67 32.17
N TRP A 786 8.30 -8.45 32.61
CA TRP A 786 9.17 -7.63 33.45
C TRP A 786 8.40 -7.13 34.68
N GLY A 787 9.07 -7.09 35.84
CA GLY A 787 8.50 -6.51 37.06
C GLY A 787 8.39 -4.99 37.02
N ALA A 788 7.79 -4.43 38.07
CA ALA A 788 7.57 -2.98 38.25
C ALA A 788 8.85 -2.12 38.27
N ASP A 789 10.03 -2.73 38.39
CA ASP A 789 11.35 -2.09 38.34
C ASP A 789 12.13 -2.38 37.03
N GLY A 790 11.52 -3.10 36.10
CA GLY A 790 12.11 -3.51 34.82
C GLY A 790 12.95 -4.79 34.91
N THR A 791 13.01 -5.47 36.06
CA THR A 791 13.71 -6.76 36.16
C THR A 791 12.99 -7.83 35.35
N PRO A 792 13.69 -8.65 34.53
CA PRO A 792 13.08 -9.77 33.84
C PRO A 792 12.53 -10.80 34.82
N ALA A 793 11.30 -11.27 34.58
CA ALA A 793 10.69 -12.30 35.40
C ALA A 793 11.38 -13.66 35.22
N PRO A 794 11.49 -14.49 36.27
CA PRO A 794 11.95 -15.86 36.14
C PRO A 794 11.13 -16.65 35.10
N GLY A 795 11.81 -17.40 34.22
CA GLY A 795 11.14 -18.16 33.16
C GLY A 795 10.92 -17.40 31.85
N PHE A 796 11.15 -16.09 31.84
CA PHE A 796 11.00 -15.22 30.67
C PHE A 796 12.35 -14.60 30.21
N PRO A 797 12.53 -14.30 28.90
CA PRO A 797 11.57 -14.51 27.82
C PRO A 797 11.32 -15.97 27.48
N ARG A 798 10.06 -16.30 27.17
CA ARG A 798 9.62 -17.66 26.88
C ARG A 798 9.27 -17.80 25.40
N SER A 799 9.94 -18.71 24.70
CA SER A 799 9.54 -19.04 23.32
C SER A 799 8.27 -19.88 23.29
N VAL A 800 7.40 -19.54 22.35
CA VAL A 800 6.20 -20.30 22.00
C VAL A 800 6.30 -20.92 20.59
N ASN A 801 7.41 -20.68 19.87
CA ASN A 801 7.62 -21.19 18.51
C ASN A 801 8.03 -22.67 18.49
N SER A 802 7.42 -23.47 17.61
CA SER A 802 7.77 -24.88 17.45
C SER A 802 9.20 -25.06 16.91
N LYS A 803 9.68 -24.15 16.04
CA LYS A 803 11.05 -24.14 15.49
C LYS A 803 12.15 -24.24 16.55
N ASP A 804 11.95 -23.56 17.68
CA ASP A 804 12.94 -23.51 18.76
C ASP A 804 13.08 -24.85 19.49
N SER A 805 12.07 -25.73 19.38
CA SER A 805 12.06 -27.07 19.97
C SER A 805 12.28 -28.19 18.95
N ALA A 806 12.02 -27.93 17.66
CA ALA A 806 12.10 -28.90 16.57
C ALA A 806 12.68 -28.25 15.29
N PRO A 807 13.88 -28.68 14.82
CA PRO A 807 14.55 -28.06 13.67
C PRO A 807 13.77 -28.06 12.36
N ASP A 808 12.87 -29.03 12.15
CA ASP A 808 12.06 -29.17 10.94
C ASP A 808 10.69 -28.47 11.04
N ALA A 809 10.36 -27.89 12.21
CA ALA A 809 9.11 -27.15 12.38
C ALA A 809 9.20 -25.76 11.75
N ARG A 810 8.09 -25.02 11.80
CA ARG A 810 8.02 -23.61 11.43
C ARG A 810 8.07 -22.74 12.69
N GLY A 811 8.25 -21.46 12.49
CA GLY A 811 8.08 -20.48 13.56
C GLY A 811 7.85 -19.11 12.98
N ALA A 812 7.11 -18.29 13.71
CA ALA A 812 6.69 -16.99 13.25
C ALA A 812 6.68 -15.97 14.39
N GLU A 813 6.26 -14.77 14.07
CA GLU A 813 6.16 -13.65 14.97
C GLU A 813 4.96 -13.77 15.93
N LEU A 814 4.98 -13.00 17.02
CA LEU A 814 3.78 -12.71 17.81
C LEU A 814 3.31 -11.29 17.48
N ILE A 815 2.15 -11.20 16.85
CA ILE A 815 1.64 -9.94 16.28
C ILE A 815 0.45 -9.35 17.07
N THR A 816 0.08 -9.97 18.19
CA THR A 816 -1.08 -9.58 19.01
C THR A 816 -0.65 -9.07 20.38
N ALA A 817 -1.50 -8.28 21.04
CA ALA A 817 -1.29 -7.89 22.42
C ALA A 817 -1.59 -9.10 23.34
N PRO A 818 -0.72 -9.42 24.33
CA PRO A 818 -1.00 -10.48 25.28
C PRO A 818 -2.33 -10.25 26.00
N THR A 819 -3.21 -11.24 26.00
CA THR A 819 -4.45 -11.23 26.76
C THR A 819 -4.18 -11.83 28.13
N LEU A 820 -4.59 -11.15 29.19
CA LEU A 820 -4.41 -11.60 30.57
C LEU A 820 -5.76 -12.12 31.07
N ALA A 821 -5.80 -13.36 31.55
CA ALA A 821 -7.03 -14.06 31.94
C ALA A 821 -6.81 -14.87 33.22
N GLN A 822 -7.85 -15.03 34.03
CA GLN A 822 -7.81 -15.91 35.20
C GLN A 822 -8.30 -17.31 34.80
N LEU A 823 -7.39 -18.26 34.59
CA LEU A 823 -7.69 -19.59 34.06
C LEU A 823 -7.65 -20.70 35.12
N ASP A 824 -7.06 -20.51 36.30
CA ASP A 824 -6.99 -21.58 37.31
C ASP A 824 -7.56 -21.23 38.70
N GLY A 825 -8.00 -19.99 38.86
CA GLY A 825 -8.66 -19.45 40.05
C GLY A 825 -7.69 -19.03 41.14
N ASP A 826 -6.39 -18.90 40.86
CA ASP A 826 -5.43 -18.32 41.81
C ASP A 826 -5.48 -16.76 41.84
N ALA A 827 -4.45 -16.10 42.37
CA ALA A 827 -4.43 -14.63 42.45
C ALA A 827 -3.71 -13.98 41.25
N GLN A 828 -2.92 -14.76 40.52
CA GLN A 828 -2.11 -14.36 39.39
C GLN A 828 -2.94 -14.50 38.10
N MET A 829 -2.57 -13.76 37.06
CA MET A 829 -3.20 -13.84 35.76
C MET A 829 -2.32 -14.61 34.80
N GLU A 830 -2.92 -15.49 34.00
CA GLU A 830 -2.23 -16.22 32.95
C GLU A 830 -2.06 -15.35 31.70
N VAL A 831 -0.98 -15.63 30.96
CA VAL A 831 -0.69 -14.96 29.69
C VAL A 831 -1.21 -15.79 28.52
N VAL A 832 -2.20 -15.28 27.81
CA VAL A 832 -2.76 -15.90 26.60
C VAL A 832 -2.33 -15.12 25.35
N ILE A 833 -1.77 -15.80 24.36
CA ILE A 833 -1.27 -15.16 23.13
C ILE A 833 -1.43 -16.04 21.91
N ALA A 834 -1.81 -15.43 20.78
CA ALA A 834 -1.90 -16.12 19.50
C ALA A 834 -0.55 -16.10 18.78
N GLY A 835 -0.08 -17.27 18.36
CA GLY A 835 1.10 -17.44 17.51
C GLY A 835 0.73 -17.33 16.03
N SER A 836 1.62 -16.75 15.23
CA SER A 836 1.46 -16.68 13.77
C SER A 836 2.05 -17.90 13.04
N GLU A 837 2.49 -18.94 13.77
CA GLU A 837 3.02 -20.16 13.16
C GLU A 837 1.89 -20.92 12.45
N VAL A 838 2.13 -21.24 11.17
CA VAL A 838 1.24 -22.07 10.37
C VAL A 838 1.69 -23.52 10.44
N VAL A 839 0.90 -24.37 11.10
CA VAL A 839 1.15 -25.80 11.24
C VAL A 839 0.21 -26.63 10.36
N ASP A 840 0.64 -27.85 9.99
CA ASP A 840 -0.24 -28.81 9.32
C ASP A 840 -1.47 -29.11 10.20
N SER A 841 -2.68 -29.08 9.64
CA SER A 841 -3.86 -29.49 10.39
C SER A 841 -3.77 -30.98 10.73
N THR A 842 -3.36 -31.31 11.95
CA THR A 842 -3.35 -32.71 12.44
C THR A 842 -4.75 -33.22 12.80
N GLY A 843 -5.82 -32.53 12.39
CA GLY A 843 -7.19 -32.85 12.79
C GLY A 843 -7.42 -32.59 14.29
N GLY A 844 -7.12 -31.38 14.76
CA GLY A 844 -7.38 -30.92 16.12
C GLY A 844 -8.88 -30.84 16.41
N THR A 845 -9.47 -31.97 16.83
CA THR A 845 -10.89 -32.17 17.19
C THR A 845 -11.89 -31.98 16.04
N ASN A 846 -12.40 -33.13 15.55
CA ASN A 846 -13.44 -33.26 14.53
C ASN A 846 -14.42 -32.07 14.43
N PRO A 847 -14.69 -31.53 13.23
CA PRO A 847 -15.87 -30.71 13.02
C PRO A 847 -17.12 -31.55 13.38
N PRO A 848 -18.21 -30.95 13.89
CA PRO A 848 -19.46 -31.66 14.13
C PRO A 848 -19.87 -32.43 12.86
N ALA A 849 -20.20 -33.72 13.00
CA ALA A 849 -20.46 -34.65 11.90
C ALA A 849 -21.78 -34.40 11.12
N GLY A 850 -22.17 -33.15 10.92
CA GLY A 850 -23.35 -32.75 10.17
C GLY A 850 -22.99 -32.34 8.75
N ALA A 851 -23.51 -33.06 7.75
CA ALA A 851 -23.21 -32.91 6.32
C ALA A 851 -23.77 -31.62 5.64
N THR A 852 -23.80 -30.48 6.34
CA THR A 852 -24.36 -29.20 5.82
C THR A 852 -23.64 -27.95 6.33
N ASP A 853 -22.34 -28.03 6.69
CA ASP A 853 -21.59 -26.85 7.15
C ASP A 853 -20.89 -26.08 6.00
N LEU A 854 -20.82 -24.76 6.16
CA LEU A 854 -20.26 -23.78 5.20
C LEU A 854 -18.77 -24.01 4.93
N ALA A 855 -18.01 -24.33 5.97
CA ALA A 855 -16.59 -24.64 5.92
C ALA A 855 -16.35 -25.95 5.15
N THR A 856 -17.25 -26.93 5.18
CA THR A 856 -17.13 -28.15 4.36
C THR A 856 -17.40 -27.87 2.87
N ALA A 857 -18.36 -27.00 2.56
CA ALA A 857 -18.59 -26.54 1.18
C ALA A 857 -17.41 -25.71 0.65
N TYR A 858 -16.85 -24.79 1.46
CA TYR A 858 -15.68 -23.99 1.10
C TYR A 858 -14.41 -24.83 1.04
N ARG A 859 -14.14 -25.76 1.97
CA ARG A 859 -13.03 -26.73 1.87
C ARG A 859 -13.09 -27.54 0.58
N THR A 860 -14.29 -27.94 0.15
CA THR A 860 -14.47 -28.70 -1.11
C THR A 860 -14.21 -27.82 -2.34
N LEU A 861 -14.58 -26.54 -2.27
CA LEU A 861 -14.30 -25.54 -3.30
C LEU A 861 -12.79 -25.25 -3.32
N VAL A 862 -12.16 -24.84 -2.21
CA VAL A 862 -10.73 -24.51 -2.11
C VAL A 862 -9.83 -25.71 -2.37
N ARG A 863 -10.17 -26.93 -1.95
CA ARG A 863 -9.43 -28.16 -2.34
C ARG A 863 -9.42 -28.44 -3.85
N ARG A 864 -10.37 -27.89 -4.61
CA ARG A 864 -10.36 -27.96 -6.08
C ARG A 864 -9.60 -26.79 -6.73
N ILE A 865 -9.28 -25.77 -5.95
CA ILE A 865 -8.65 -24.51 -6.37
C ILE A 865 -7.14 -24.54 -6.10
N ALA A 866 -6.71 -25.00 -4.93
CA ALA A 866 -5.33 -24.85 -4.45
C ALA A 866 -4.45 -26.07 -4.71
N ASN A 867 -4.44 -26.57 -5.96
CA ASN A 867 -3.33 -27.43 -6.42
C ASN A 867 -2.05 -26.59 -6.53
N GLY A 868 -1.40 -26.28 -5.40
CA GLY A 868 -0.10 -25.60 -5.39
C GLY A 868 0.24 -24.81 -4.13
N THR A 869 -0.73 -24.37 -3.33
CA THR A 869 -0.46 -23.64 -2.08
C THR A 869 -0.53 -24.60 -0.88
N GLY A 870 0.56 -24.75 -0.13
CA GLY A 870 0.61 -25.58 1.08
C GLY A 870 -0.30 -25.12 2.24
N ALA A 871 -1.10 -24.06 2.05
CA ALA A 871 -1.99 -23.46 3.05
C ALA A 871 -3.33 -24.19 3.24
N LEU A 872 -3.65 -25.17 2.40
CA LEU A 872 -4.92 -25.89 2.47
C LEU A 872 -4.95 -26.91 3.62
N GLY A 873 -5.67 -26.57 4.69
CA GLY A 873 -5.72 -27.40 5.90
C GLY A 873 -4.54 -27.12 6.81
N ALA A 874 -4.33 -25.84 7.10
CA ALA A 874 -3.36 -25.38 8.08
C ALA A 874 -4.08 -24.78 9.30
N ALA A 875 -3.38 -24.72 10.42
CA ALA A 875 -3.90 -24.18 11.66
C ALA A 875 -2.91 -23.18 12.29
N SER A 876 -3.43 -22.29 13.13
CA SER A 876 -2.60 -21.43 13.99
C SER A 876 -2.68 -21.94 15.43
N LEU A 877 -1.65 -21.63 16.23
CA LEU A 877 -1.58 -22.01 17.63
C LEU A 877 -1.94 -20.82 18.54
N VAL A 878 -2.68 -21.10 19.60
CA VAL A 878 -2.86 -20.15 20.71
C VAL A 878 -2.30 -20.78 21.98
N HIS A 879 -1.49 -20.02 22.70
CA HIS A 879 -0.78 -20.47 23.89
C HIS A 879 -1.36 -19.77 25.12
N ALA A 880 -1.43 -20.50 26.25
CA ALA A 880 -1.64 -19.93 27.57
C ALA A 880 -0.47 -20.36 28.47
N LEU A 881 0.12 -19.40 29.19
CA LEU A 881 1.30 -19.58 30.04
C LEU A 881 0.99 -19.12 31.47
N ASP A 882 1.47 -19.90 32.44
CA ASP A 882 1.52 -19.57 33.86
C ASP A 882 2.65 -18.55 34.13
N GLY A 883 2.66 -17.94 35.32
CA GLY A 883 3.64 -16.96 35.79
C GLY A 883 5.09 -17.46 35.87
N ASP A 884 5.33 -18.76 35.80
CA ASP A 884 6.68 -19.34 35.66
C ASP A 884 7.09 -19.62 34.20
N GLY A 885 6.22 -19.28 33.25
CA GLY A 885 6.37 -19.51 31.81
C GLY A 885 6.08 -20.94 31.37
N SER A 886 5.57 -21.82 32.25
CA SER A 886 5.08 -23.14 31.86
C SER A 886 3.74 -23.03 31.15
N PRO A 887 3.44 -23.92 30.18
CA PRO A 887 2.16 -23.91 29.49
C PRO A 887 1.04 -24.38 30.42
N MET A 888 -0.12 -23.71 30.35
CA MET A 888 -1.32 -24.13 31.07
C MET A 888 -1.80 -25.51 30.62
N PRO A 889 -2.40 -26.32 31.50
CA PRO A 889 -2.96 -27.61 31.12
C PRO A 889 -3.94 -27.50 29.96
N GLY A 890 -3.71 -28.28 28.89
CA GLY A 890 -4.55 -28.27 27.68
C GLY A 890 -4.16 -27.25 26.62
N TRP A 891 -3.15 -26.41 26.89
CA TRP A 891 -2.60 -25.44 25.95
C TRP A 891 -1.22 -25.89 25.42
N PRO A 892 -0.81 -25.49 24.18
CA PRO A 892 -1.56 -24.66 23.24
C PRO A 892 -2.75 -25.37 22.60
N VAL A 893 -3.74 -24.59 22.17
CA VAL A 893 -4.87 -25.05 21.36
C VAL A 893 -4.63 -24.74 19.89
N VAL A 894 -5.26 -25.55 19.03
CA VAL A 894 -5.12 -25.46 17.57
C VAL A 894 -6.39 -24.83 16.99
N LEU A 895 -6.23 -23.77 16.22
CA LEU A 895 -7.31 -23.09 15.50
C LEU A 895 -7.27 -23.44 14.03
N ASP A 896 -8.22 -24.27 13.60
CA ASP A 896 -8.35 -24.65 12.19
C ASP A 896 -8.74 -23.43 11.33
N ALA A 897 -8.03 -23.28 10.22
CA ALA A 897 -8.29 -22.26 9.22
C ALA A 897 -8.24 -22.86 7.81
N LEU A 898 -8.78 -22.12 6.85
CA LEU A 898 -8.80 -22.52 5.44
C LEU A 898 -7.55 -21.98 4.74
N VAL A 899 -7.19 -20.73 5.04
CA VAL A 899 -6.00 -20.01 4.57
C VAL A 899 -5.55 -19.02 5.67
N PRO A 900 -4.83 -19.47 6.72
CA PRO A 900 -4.46 -18.60 7.83
C PRO A 900 -3.41 -17.53 7.46
N ASP A 901 -2.60 -17.77 6.43
CA ASP A 901 -1.43 -16.93 6.09
C ASP A 901 -1.50 -16.45 4.63
N VAL A 902 -2.52 -15.63 4.34
CA VAL A 902 -2.73 -15.04 3.00
C VAL A 902 -1.87 -13.79 2.83
N LEU A 903 -1.82 -12.93 3.84
CA LEU A 903 -1.12 -11.66 3.81
C LEU A 903 -0.19 -11.50 5.03
N PRO A 904 1.03 -10.94 4.84
CA PRO A 904 1.95 -10.69 5.94
C PRO A 904 1.35 -9.71 6.97
N PHE A 905 1.47 -10.02 8.26
CA PHE A 905 0.81 -9.32 9.38
C PHE A 905 -0.73 -9.22 9.34
N VAL A 906 -1.37 -9.71 8.28
CA VAL A 906 -2.82 -9.59 8.05
C VAL A 906 -3.39 -10.99 7.92
N GLY A 907 -3.81 -11.52 9.06
CA GLY A 907 -4.55 -12.76 9.14
C GLY A 907 -3.94 -13.95 9.88
N PRO A 908 -2.61 -14.13 9.99
CA PRO A 908 -2.00 -15.28 10.67
C PRO A 908 -2.42 -15.47 12.13
N ALA A 909 -2.74 -14.37 12.83
CA ALA A 909 -3.21 -14.36 14.20
C ALA A 909 -4.15 -13.18 14.47
N HIS A 910 -5.10 -13.37 15.38
CA HIS A 910 -6.09 -12.36 15.77
C HIS A 910 -6.00 -11.99 17.26
N GLN A 911 -6.36 -10.75 17.58
CA GLN A 911 -6.50 -10.34 18.98
C GLN A 911 -7.61 -11.15 19.67
N LEU A 912 -7.33 -11.55 20.90
CA LEU A 912 -8.20 -12.39 21.73
C LEU A 912 -8.98 -11.55 22.73
N ALA A 913 -10.08 -12.11 23.23
CA ALA A 913 -10.83 -11.56 24.36
C ALA A 913 -11.01 -12.65 25.41
N ALA A 914 -10.92 -12.29 26.70
CA ALA A 914 -11.14 -13.21 27.80
C ALA A 914 -12.09 -12.62 28.84
N GLY A 915 -12.83 -13.50 29.50
CA GLY A 915 -13.77 -13.16 30.57
C GLY A 915 -14.68 -14.33 30.91
N ASP A 916 -15.22 -14.31 32.12
CA ASP A 916 -16.23 -15.27 32.62
C ASP A 916 -17.55 -15.15 31.83
N VAL A 917 -17.71 -15.99 30.79
CA VAL A 917 -18.91 -15.98 29.93
C VAL A 917 -19.97 -16.96 30.40
N ASP A 918 -19.65 -17.88 31.31
CA ASP A 918 -20.59 -18.87 31.84
C ASP A 918 -21.04 -18.61 33.29
N GLY A 919 -20.40 -17.67 33.97
CA GLY A 919 -20.66 -17.24 35.34
C GLY A 919 -20.07 -18.16 36.42
N ASP A 920 -19.06 -18.97 36.11
CA ASP A 920 -18.45 -19.90 37.07
C ASP A 920 -17.29 -19.29 37.89
N GLY A 921 -16.85 -18.08 37.53
CA GLY A 921 -15.78 -17.33 38.18
C GLY A 921 -14.38 -17.61 37.66
N VAL A 922 -14.24 -18.42 36.60
CA VAL A 922 -13.02 -18.62 35.82
C VAL A 922 -13.24 -18.02 34.43
N ASP A 923 -12.21 -17.40 33.86
CA ASP A 923 -12.33 -16.79 32.55
C ASP A 923 -12.32 -17.84 31.43
N GLU A 924 -13.18 -17.61 30.44
CA GLU A 924 -13.06 -18.23 29.13
C GLU A 924 -12.28 -17.36 28.15
N VAL A 925 -11.69 -17.99 27.14
CA VAL A 925 -11.02 -17.28 26.06
C VAL A 925 -11.80 -17.41 24.75
N VAL A 926 -12.11 -16.29 24.11
CA VAL A 926 -12.73 -16.21 22.79
C VAL A 926 -11.66 -16.01 21.73
N LEU A 927 -11.56 -17.00 20.84
CA LEU A 927 -10.52 -17.14 19.83
C LEU A 927 -11.11 -17.11 18.42
N SER A 928 -10.27 -16.76 17.46
CA SER A 928 -10.59 -16.87 16.03
C SER A 928 -9.33 -16.81 15.18
N ASN A 929 -9.43 -17.24 13.92
CA ASN A 929 -8.38 -17.12 12.93
C ASN A 929 -8.96 -16.65 11.58
N THR A 930 -8.11 -16.22 10.66
CA THR A 930 -8.53 -15.89 9.28
C THR A 930 -9.12 -17.10 8.62
N SER A 931 -10.29 -16.92 8.01
CA SER A 931 -11.11 -17.99 7.44
C SER A 931 -11.51 -19.10 8.43
N GLY A 932 -11.34 -18.86 9.73
CA GLY A 932 -11.74 -19.76 10.81
C GLY A 932 -13.11 -19.42 11.39
N GLU A 933 -13.57 -20.26 12.32
CA GLU A 933 -14.75 -19.97 13.14
C GLU A 933 -14.37 -19.12 14.36
N VAL A 934 -15.37 -18.56 15.03
CA VAL A 934 -15.21 -17.91 16.33
C VAL A 934 -15.56 -18.92 17.40
N GLU A 935 -14.66 -19.14 18.35
CA GLU A 935 -14.79 -20.24 19.30
C GLU A 935 -14.45 -19.79 20.71
N THR A 936 -15.18 -20.30 21.70
CA THR A 936 -14.85 -20.13 23.11
C THR A 936 -14.19 -21.39 23.64
N TYR A 937 -13.07 -21.21 24.33
CA TYR A 937 -12.32 -22.23 25.03
C TYR A 937 -12.37 -21.99 26.53
N GLY A 938 -12.53 -23.07 27.29
CA GLY A 938 -12.38 -23.04 28.74
C GLY A 938 -10.91 -23.01 29.15
N ALA A 939 -10.68 -22.74 30.43
CA ALA A 939 -9.38 -22.77 31.07
C ALA A 939 -8.51 -24.00 30.75
N ASP A 940 -9.12 -25.18 30.67
CA ASP A 940 -8.46 -26.46 30.40
C ASP A 940 -8.15 -26.71 28.92
N GLY A 941 -8.29 -25.69 28.07
CA GLY A 941 -8.07 -25.77 26.63
C GLY A 941 -9.16 -26.54 25.89
N THR A 942 -10.29 -26.88 26.53
CA THR A 942 -11.40 -27.55 25.84
C THR A 942 -12.30 -26.52 25.16
N ARG A 943 -12.67 -26.80 23.89
CA ARG A 943 -13.63 -25.97 23.15
C ARG A 943 -15.02 -26.12 23.76
N ARG A 944 -15.58 -25.01 24.26
CA ARG A 944 -16.91 -24.94 24.86
C ARG A 944 -18.00 -24.68 23.83
N THR A 945 -17.78 -23.75 22.91
CA THR A 945 -18.81 -23.29 21.97
C THR A 945 -18.19 -22.77 20.68
N THR A 946 -18.87 -22.98 19.56
CA THR A 946 -18.59 -22.33 18.28
C THR A 946 -19.69 -21.29 18.05
N HIS A 947 -19.32 -20.01 17.99
CA HIS A 947 -20.25 -18.88 17.87
C HIS A 947 -20.68 -18.68 16.43
N ALA A 948 -21.81 -19.28 16.05
CA ALA A 948 -22.48 -19.00 14.78
C ALA A 948 -23.38 -17.75 14.91
N SER A 949 -22.80 -16.56 15.14
CA SER A 949 -23.51 -15.26 15.20
C SER A 949 -24.92 -15.31 15.81
N GLU A 950 -25.03 -15.73 17.07
CA GLU A 950 -26.29 -15.65 17.81
C GLU A 950 -26.36 -14.31 18.55
N VAL A 951 -27.24 -13.40 18.12
CA VAL A 951 -27.65 -12.26 18.94
C VAL A 951 -29.09 -12.51 19.38
N GLY A 952 -29.38 -12.19 20.64
CA GLY A 952 -30.65 -12.50 21.29
C GLY A 952 -31.92 -12.01 20.56
N PRO A 953 -33.11 -12.45 21.03
CA PRO A 953 -34.38 -12.24 20.34
C PRO A 953 -34.80 -10.77 20.13
N THR A 954 -34.09 -9.81 20.74
CA THR A 954 -34.33 -8.37 20.65
C THR A 954 -33.37 -7.62 19.70
N ALA A 955 -32.38 -8.30 19.12
CA ALA A 955 -31.41 -7.68 18.21
C ALA A 955 -32.09 -7.06 16.99
N ASP A 956 -31.70 -5.83 16.61
CA ASP A 956 -32.27 -5.14 15.44
C ASP A 956 -31.89 -5.93 14.16
N PRO A 957 -32.87 -6.51 13.46
CA PRO A 957 -32.62 -7.32 12.27
C PRO A 957 -32.11 -6.51 11.07
N ARG A 958 -32.01 -5.17 11.17
CA ARG A 958 -31.44 -4.30 10.14
C ARG A 958 -29.92 -4.15 10.23
N ILE A 959 -29.32 -4.50 11.37
CA ILE A 959 -27.87 -4.38 11.63
C ILE A 959 -27.24 -5.68 12.14
N THR A 960 -28.05 -6.71 12.37
CA THR A 960 -27.59 -8.01 12.85
C THR A 960 -27.84 -9.07 11.78
N ASP A 961 -26.76 -9.62 11.22
CA ASP A 961 -26.85 -10.75 10.31
C ASP A 961 -26.97 -12.06 11.09
N ARG A 962 -28.03 -12.85 10.81
CA ARG A 962 -28.28 -14.16 11.44
C ARG A 962 -27.81 -15.33 10.57
N THR A 963 -27.09 -15.06 9.49
CA THR A 963 -26.50 -16.08 8.62
C THR A 963 -25.16 -16.54 9.17
N LYS A 964 -24.72 -17.74 8.77
CA LYS A 964 -23.35 -18.20 9.08
C LYS A 964 -22.35 -17.27 8.38
N VAL A 965 -21.42 -16.71 9.15
CA VAL A 965 -20.37 -15.80 8.66
C VAL A 965 -19.00 -16.45 8.76
N LEU A 966 -18.18 -16.25 7.74
CA LEU A 966 -16.76 -16.60 7.74
C LEU A 966 -15.98 -15.42 8.32
N ASN A 967 -15.13 -15.68 9.31
CA ASN A 967 -14.24 -14.64 9.83
C ASN A 967 -13.12 -14.36 8.83
N LEU A 968 -12.83 -13.09 8.53
CA LEU A 968 -11.66 -12.74 7.73
C LEU A 968 -10.61 -12.10 8.62
N PHE A 969 -10.82 -10.88 9.09
CA PHE A 969 -9.81 -10.10 9.82
C PHE A 969 -10.40 -9.41 11.06
N GLU A 970 -11.62 -9.76 11.46
CA GLU A 970 -12.30 -9.16 12.59
C GLU A 970 -11.76 -9.72 13.93
N TYR A 971 -11.78 -8.92 15.00
CA TYR A 971 -11.40 -9.33 16.35
C TYR A 971 -12.63 -9.54 17.24
N ALA A 972 -12.55 -10.46 18.19
CA ALA A 972 -13.65 -10.74 19.12
C ALA A 972 -13.78 -9.63 20.17
N SER A 973 -14.98 -9.44 20.71
CA SER A 973 -15.22 -8.55 21.85
C SER A 973 -16.22 -9.17 22.82
N LEU A 974 -16.05 -8.88 24.11
CA LEU A 974 -16.90 -9.36 25.20
C LEU A 974 -17.59 -8.18 25.89
N GLY A 975 -18.84 -8.38 26.30
CA GLY A 975 -19.55 -7.42 27.14
C GLY A 975 -20.92 -7.91 27.59
N ASP A 976 -21.47 -7.32 28.65
CA ASP A 976 -22.87 -7.51 29.05
C ASP A 976 -23.78 -6.68 28.13
N LEU A 977 -23.96 -7.16 26.90
CA LEU A 977 -24.70 -6.46 25.85
C LEU A 977 -26.20 -6.45 26.10
N GLU A 978 -26.72 -7.38 26.91
CA GLU A 978 -28.14 -7.53 27.20
C GLU A 978 -28.55 -6.99 28.59
N GLY A 979 -27.58 -6.53 29.41
CA GLY A 979 -27.82 -6.03 30.76
C GLY A 979 -28.21 -7.13 31.75
N GLY A 980 -27.85 -8.38 31.45
CA GLY A 980 -28.20 -9.58 32.20
C GLY A 980 -27.14 -9.99 33.21
N GLY A 981 -25.98 -9.31 33.24
CA GLY A 981 -24.84 -9.63 34.10
C GLY A 981 -24.00 -10.82 33.62
N VAL A 982 -24.23 -11.33 32.41
CA VAL A 982 -23.44 -12.41 31.78
C VAL A 982 -22.79 -11.85 30.52
N LEU A 983 -21.50 -12.11 30.35
CA LEU A 983 -20.76 -11.63 29.19
C LEU A 983 -21.20 -12.38 27.92
N SER A 984 -21.46 -11.63 26.86
CA SER A 984 -21.73 -12.15 25.52
C SER A 984 -20.55 -11.87 24.61
N ALA A 985 -20.24 -12.82 23.74
CA ALA A 985 -19.28 -12.63 22.65
C ALA A 985 -20.00 -12.07 21.42
N PHE A 986 -19.44 -11.02 20.82
CA PHE A 986 -19.90 -10.47 19.55
C PHE A 986 -18.78 -10.42 18.53
N LYS A 987 -19.13 -10.66 17.26
CA LYS A 987 -18.22 -10.53 16.12
C LYS A 987 -18.95 -10.27 14.79
N GLY A 988 -18.29 -9.58 13.87
CA GLY A 988 -18.68 -9.49 12.45
C GLY A 988 -18.03 -10.57 11.57
N GLY A 989 -18.44 -10.66 10.30
CA GLY A 989 -17.82 -11.54 9.31
C GLY A 989 -18.54 -11.54 7.95
N LEU A 990 -18.05 -12.34 7.01
CA LEU A 990 -18.57 -12.43 5.65
C LEU A 990 -19.63 -13.54 5.50
N THR A 991 -20.82 -13.20 5.03
CA THR A 991 -21.90 -14.18 4.77
C THR A 991 -21.58 -15.11 3.60
N LEU A 992 -22.32 -16.22 3.45
CA LEU A 992 -22.22 -17.08 2.26
C LEU A 992 -22.48 -16.33 0.94
N GLY A 993 -23.41 -15.37 0.95
CA GLY A 993 -23.69 -14.52 -0.20
C GLY A 993 -22.52 -13.59 -0.50
N GLY A 994 -21.95 -12.98 0.54
CA GLY A 994 -20.73 -12.17 0.45
C GLY A 994 -19.54 -12.99 -0.06
N LEU A 995 -19.41 -14.24 0.37
CA LEU A 995 -18.38 -15.18 -0.08
C LEU A 995 -18.56 -15.58 -1.55
N THR A 996 -19.80 -15.84 -1.96
CA THR A 996 -20.11 -16.13 -3.37
C THR A 996 -19.75 -14.95 -4.25
N ASN A 997 -20.01 -13.72 -3.79
CA ASN A 997 -19.56 -12.52 -4.48
C ASN A 997 -18.03 -12.39 -4.46
N LEU A 998 -17.36 -12.64 -3.33
CA LEU A 998 -15.89 -12.58 -3.28
C LEU A 998 -15.22 -13.55 -4.27
N VAL A 999 -15.77 -14.75 -4.44
CA VAL A 999 -15.19 -15.83 -5.25
C VAL A 999 -15.59 -15.75 -6.74
N LEU A 1000 -16.85 -15.45 -7.05
CA LEU A 1000 -17.33 -15.43 -8.44
C LEU A 1000 -16.99 -14.15 -9.18
N VAL A 1001 -16.60 -13.10 -8.45
CA VAL A 1001 -16.67 -11.74 -8.96
C VAL A 1001 -15.25 -11.17 -9.04
N GLY A 1002 -14.56 -11.52 -10.12
CA GLY A 1002 -13.53 -10.65 -10.69
C GLY A 1002 -14.11 -9.37 -11.31
N GLN A 1003 -15.42 -9.11 -11.16
CA GLN A 1003 -16.17 -8.03 -11.84
C GLN A 1003 -17.40 -7.56 -11.04
N ASN A 1004 -17.28 -6.52 -10.22
CA ASN A 1004 -18.36 -5.99 -9.37
C ASN A 1004 -19.79 -6.04 -9.95
#